data_AF-A0A1Y1VUF4-F1
#
_entry.id   AF-A0A1Y1VUF4-F1
#
_cell.length_a   1.000
_cell.length_b   1.000
_cell.length_c   1.000
_cell.angle_alpha   90.00
_cell.angle_beta   90.00
_cell.angle_gamma   90.00
#
_symmetry.space_group_name_H-M   'P 1'
#
loop_
_entity.id
_entity.type
_entity.pdbx_description
1 polymer ?
#
loop_
_entity_poly.entity_id
_entity_poly.type
_entity_poly.pdbx_seq_one_letter_code
_entity_poly.pdbx_strand_id
1 'polypeptide(L)'
;MSHSLEGFYNITEFNSPVEIHTVRQKEFLSYSGKYDEIDPSLYPNGNQLLSDSLPVNISWDYKVPKEKIISNFNVTYGQKPDLSDGYSIVTTNKFASLINSYLGINYFRITTNFTDGSKDQSNIHTFKVDETCPRNLTIEGLTNCRDLGGRILEDGGKIKQGLIYRTSGNFYDYHTTYTQAGKIEMLEHLKFKTEINVSDGLNFNLNLPGTIVKNFNMDYGGNASHHFSRNSESLKNFFNILADSKNYPIFFHCRIGTDRSGLCAIILYGLLGVPLNEIYQDYLFSNFGNIQDKRYIGIKAGHDNIKSYINAINQLEGKTFKNKLYNALLSIGLSSSTLDTIINLLTEGPLAKNNNTGQIVATAEKLRSYNVQIIKDTSKRNHPNYYYTLDHPSKSVSYSFISSKIYKGQVVAYLGNMEHSRSKKIGDAINCKLDSKSFRIKDQTYAEAGMGNCNGRMNYNPVILGEINISPGKHTIMITGTNNPMNIGSICIFEIEESSNSKNDLSSSSSLSSNSNHLPIPKKKIKINNNTHTHCYQAQGPILNKYGKTVITYLCDCSAKYITIDFLNDHSYLNGSINDGIINGKLANGTIIKYDIPAKADTSIKLQFAVKISDINYKTEKMDLSKYTIKINNSLQPLLIPNNTTYEDNGINSSNSFSYITFCKFDINNDRNIEIELNYHNDHDNDNDNDINYLIFGEQIEKIEEIEEIEKIEEIEEIKEII
;
A
#
# COMPACT_ATOMS: atom_id res chain seq x y z
N MET A 1 -37.63 -47.88 33.13
CA MET A 1 -38.40 -46.62 33.04
C MET A 1 -37.70 -45.72 32.03
N SER A 2 -38.07 -45.82 30.75
CA SER A 2 -37.62 -44.85 29.73
C SER A 2 -38.40 -43.57 29.96
N HIS A 3 -37.80 -42.57 30.62
CA HIS A 3 -38.28 -41.21 30.46
C HIS A 3 -38.10 -40.86 28.99
N SER A 4 -39.20 -40.87 28.24
CA SER A 4 -39.21 -40.40 26.87
C SER A 4 -38.89 -38.91 26.90
N LEU A 5 -37.62 -38.55 26.71
CA LEU A 5 -37.21 -37.15 26.53
C LEU A 5 -38.00 -36.58 25.34
N GLU A 6 -39.01 -35.77 25.62
CA GLU A 6 -39.64 -34.86 24.64
C GLU A 6 -38.72 -33.65 24.47
N GLY A 7 -38.69 -33.05 23.28
CA GLY A 7 -37.87 -31.88 22.99
C GLY A 7 -36.56 -32.18 22.26
N PHE A 8 -35.58 -31.28 22.40
CA PHE A 8 -34.30 -31.30 21.67
C PHE A 8 -33.29 -32.31 22.23
N TYR A 9 -32.55 -32.96 21.34
CA TYR A 9 -31.39 -33.83 21.67
C TYR A 9 -30.43 -33.90 20.46
N ASN A 10 -29.24 -34.47 20.64
CA ASN A 10 -28.18 -34.55 19.60
C ASN A 10 -27.91 -33.22 18.89
N ILE A 11 -27.95 -32.10 19.63
CA ILE A 11 -27.58 -30.79 19.08
C ILE A 11 -26.07 -30.80 18.82
N THR A 12 -25.64 -30.22 17.70
CA THR A 12 -24.21 -30.08 17.37
C THR A 12 -23.42 -29.45 18.52
N GLU A 13 -22.35 -30.12 18.93
CA GLU A 13 -21.38 -29.64 19.91
C GLU A 13 -20.05 -29.31 19.23
N PHE A 14 -19.45 -28.18 19.61
CA PHE A 14 -18.20 -27.70 19.02
C PHE A 14 -17.05 -27.86 20.03
N ASN A 15 -16.21 -28.86 19.79
CA ASN A 15 -15.07 -29.18 20.66
C ASN A 15 -13.79 -28.37 20.34
N SER A 16 -13.78 -27.66 19.22
CA SER A 16 -12.69 -26.80 18.77
C SER A 16 -13.24 -25.55 18.09
N PRO A 17 -12.43 -24.47 17.93
CA PRO A 17 -12.83 -23.34 17.10
C PRO A 17 -13.23 -23.79 15.70
N VAL A 18 -14.30 -23.19 15.17
CA VAL A 18 -14.83 -23.44 13.83
C VAL A 18 -14.14 -22.51 12.84
N GLU A 19 -13.66 -23.07 11.74
CA GLU A 19 -13.04 -22.32 10.64
C GLU A 19 -14.12 -21.72 9.74
N ILE A 20 -14.00 -20.42 9.44
CA ILE A 20 -14.83 -19.74 8.42
C ILE A 20 -14.05 -19.48 7.13
N HIS A 21 -12.75 -19.76 7.12
CA HIS A 21 -11.90 -19.62 5.96
C HIS A 21 -11.78 -20.93 5.19
N THR A 22 -11.80 -20.85 3.87
CA THR A 22 -11.42 -21.99 3.01
C THR A 22 -9.95 -22.37 3.23
N VAL A 23 -9.57 -23.60 2.87
CA VAL A 23 -8.17 -24.06 2.95
C VAL A 23 -7.21 -23.06 2.27
N ARG A 24 -7.56 -22.59 1.07
CA ARG A 24 -6.76 -21.63 0.30
C ARG A 24 -6.67 -20.26 0.98
N GLN A 25 -7.75 -19.77 1.57
CA GLN A 25 -7.72 -18.53 2.35
C GLN A 25 -6.81 -18.71 3.58
N LYS A 26 -6.95 -19.83 4.30
CA LYS A 26 -6.15 -20.11 5.50
C LYS A 26 -4.66 -20.22 5.20
N GLU A 27 -4.27 -20.86 4.11
CA GLU A 27 -2.87 -20.93 3.65
C GLU A 27 -2.28 -19.53 3.46
N PHE A 28 -3.03 -18.63 2.81
CA PHE A 28 -2.61 -17.24 2.63
C PHE A 28 -2.55 -16.49 3.97
N LEU A 29 -3.56 -16.63 4.83
CA LEU A 29 -3.66 -15.90 6.11
C LEU A 29 -2.66 -16.40 7.16
N SER A 30 -2.21 -17.64 7.04
CA SER A 30 -1.22 -18.25 7.95
C SER A 30 0.23 -18.00 7.50
N TYR A 31 0.44 -17.17 6.47
CA TYR A 31 1.78 -16.85 5.98
C TYR A 31 2.61 -16.16 7.09
N SER A 32 3.75 -16.76 7.44
CA SER A 32 4.61 -16.32 8.53
C SER A 32 5.62 -15.23 8.15
N GLY A 33 5.76 -14.93 6.85
CA GLY A 33 6.64 -13.89 6.35
C GLY A 33 5.99 -12.50 6.35
N LYS A 34 6.63 -11.55 5.68
CA LYS A 34 6.08 -10.20 5.53
C LYS A 34 5.23 -10.09 4.27
N TYR A 35 4.01 -9.60 4.39
CA TYR A 35 3.10 -9.40 3.27
C TYR A 35 3.57 -8.32 2.31
N ASP A 36 4.49 -7.42 2.68
CA ASP A 36 5.05 -6.43 1.75
C ASP A 36 6.14 -7.00 0.81
N GLU A 37 6.50 -8.26 1.01
CA GLU A 37 7.49 -9.03 0.25
C GLU A 37 6.95 -10.42 -0.19
N ILE A 38 5.66 -10.69 0.02
CA ILE A 38 5.05 -12.00 -0.25
C ILE A 38 5.09 -12.37 -1.74
N ASP A 39 5.35 -13.64 -2.04
CA ASP A 39 5.31 -14.18 -3.39
C ASP A 39 3.87 -14.10 -3.95
N PRO A 40 3.66 -13.44 -5.10
CA PRO A 40 2.37 -13.41 -5.78
C PRO A 40 1.76 -14.79 -6.06
N SER A 41 2.53 -15.87 -6.15
CA SER A 41 2.00 -17.22 -6.34
C SER A 41 1.10 -17.70 -5.18
N LEU A 42 1.26 -17.13 -3.99
CA LEU A 42 0.57 -17.54 -2.75
C LEU A 42 -0.85 -16.98 -2.60
N TYR A 43 -1.31 -16.15 -3.54
CA TYR A 43 -2.68 -15.63 -3.53
C TYR A 43 -3.28 -15.57 -4.93
N PRO A 44 -4.62 -15.69 -5.05
CA PRO A 44 -5.33 -15.72 -6.34
C PRO A 44 -5.12 -14.45 -7.18
N ASN A 45 -5.59 -14.50 -8.43
CA ASN A 45 -5.44 -13.39 -9.37
C ASN A 45 -6.62 -12.40 -9.34
N GLY A 46 -7.63 -12.62 -8.50
CA GLY A 46 -8.80 -11.73 -8.44
C GLY A 46 -9.86 -11.94 -9.53
N ASN A 47 -9.84 -13.06 -10.26
CA ASN A 47 -10.76 -13.27 -11.41
C ASN A 47 -12.01 -14.08 -11.05
N GLN A 48 -12.14 -14.51 -9.79
CA GLN A 48 -13.22 -15.36 -9.29
C GLN A 48 -13.59 -14.97 -7.87
N LEU A 49 -14.84 -15.19 -7.49
CA LEU A 49 -15.29 -14.99 -6.12
C LEU A 49 -14.80 -16.16 -5.25
N LEU A 50 -13.73 -15.91 -4.51
CA LEU A 50 -13.11 -16.81 -3.55
C LEU A 50 -13.02 -16.16 -2.15
N SER A 51 -13.67 -15.01 -1.94
CA SER A 51 -13.62 -14.25 -0.69
C SER A 51 -14.73 -14.64 0.29
N ASP A 52 -15.70 -15.45 -0.14
CA ASP A 52 -16.83 -15.84 0.71
C ASP A 52 -16.38 -16.70 1.89
N SER A 53 -17.15 -16.60 2.97
CA SER A 53 -16.94 -17.37 4.20
C SER A 53 -17.58 -18.74 4.11
N LEU A 54 -16.97 -19.73 4.75
CA LEU A 54 -17.61 -21.02 5.01
C LEU A 54 -18.68 -20.86 6.10
N PRO A 55 -19.86 -21.50 5.94
CA PRO A 55 -20.89 -21.47 6.96
C PRO A 55 -20.50 -22.35 8.17
N VAL A 56 -20.96 -21.95 9.35
CA VAL A 56 -20.99 -22.82 10.53
C VAL A 56 -22.24 -23.67 10.46
N ASN A 57 -22.08 -24.97 10.22
CA ASN A 57 -23.22 -25.88 10.12
C ASN A 57 -23.61 -26.42 11.49
N ILE A 58 -24.90 -26.36 11.80
CA ILE A 58 -25.49 -27.00 12.98
C ILE A 58 -26.60 -27.95 12.56
N SER A 59 -26.75 -29.03 13.32
CA SER A 59 -27.84 -29.99 13.24
C SER A 59 -28.36 -30.32 14.64
N TRP A 60 -29.59 -30.81 14.70
CA TRP A 60 -30.22 -31.25 15.93
C TRP A 60 -31.19 -32.40 15.64
N ASP A 61 -31.54 -33.14 16.67
CA ASP A 61 -32.74 -33.96 16.67
C ASP A 61 -33.82 -33.32 17.54
N TYR A 62 -35.06 -33.71 17.27
CA TYR A 62 -36.23 -33.21 17.99
C TYR A 62 -37.32 -34.26 18.08
N LYS A 63 -37.77 -34.55 19.30
CA LYS A 63 -38.89 -35.45 19.56
C LYS A 63 -40.16 -34.63 19.73
N VAL A 64 -41.04 -34.75 18.74
CA VAL A 64 -42.32 -34.03 18.71
C VAL A 64 -43.22 -34.51 19.83
N PRO A 65 -43.76 -33.61 20.68
CA PRO A 65 -44.78 -33.97 21.66
C PRO A 65 -46.03 -34.52 20.98
N LYS A 66 -46.80 -35.37 21.67
CA LYS A 66 -48.06 -35.91 21.13
C LYS A 66 -49.00 -34.79 20.69
N GLU A 67 -49.69 -34.98 19.56
CA GLU A 67 -50.68 -34.04 19.00
C GLU A 67 -50.12 -32.70 18.51
N LYS A 68 -48.81 -32.48 18.54
CA LYS A 68 -48.16 -31.30 17.98
C LYS A 68 -47.71 -31.54 16.53
N ILE A 69 -47.87 -30.52 15.68
CA ILE A 69 -47.35 -30.50 14.32
C ILE A 69 -46.36 -29.34 14.20
N ILE A 70 -45.12 -29.65 13.80
CA ILE A 70 -44.09 -28.63 13.59
C ILE A 70 -44.46 -27.82 12.34
N SER A 71 -44.50 -26.51 12.48
CA SER A 71 -44.59 -25.58 11.35
C SER A 71 -43.21 -25.31 10.76
N ASN A 72 -42.24 -24.92 11.60
CA ASN A 72 -40.85 -24.68 11.22
C ASN A 72 -39.96 -24.63 12.47
N PHE A 73 -38.66 -24.49 12.24
CA PHE A 73 -37.66 -24.14 13.23
C PHE A 73 -37.07 -22.76 12.93
N ASN A 74 -36.78 -22.00 13.97
CA ASN A 74 -35.98 -20.78 13.90
C ASN A 74 -34.65 -21.02 14.63
N VAL A 75 -33.54 -20.78 13.96
CA VAL A 75 -32.20 -20.78 14.57
C VAL A 75 -31.74 -19.35 14.72
N THR A 76 -31.67 -18.87 15.96
CA THR A 76 -31.19 -17.53 16.28
C THR A 76 -29.74 -17.60 16.75
N TYR A 77 -28.84 -16.80 16.17
CA TYR A 77 -27.43 -16.75 16.55
C TYR A 77 -26.89 -15.32 16.58
N GLY A 78 -25.89 -15.07 17.43
CA GLY A 78 -25.31 -13.74 17.65
C GLY A 78 -24.10 -13.79 18.57
N GLN A 79 -23.52 -12.63 18.87
CA GLN A 79 -22.33 -12.51 19.73
C GLN A 79 -22.72 -12.36 21.21
N LYS A 80 -23.94 -11.92 21.53
CA LYS A 80 -24.34 -11.72 22.92
C LYS A 80 -24.92 -12.99 23.55
N PRO A 81 -24.61 -13.27 24.82
CA PRO A 81 -25.14 -14.45 25.53
C PRO A 81 -26.67 -14.51 25.61
N ASP A 82 -27.35 -13.37 25.52
CA ASP A 82 -28.81 -13.26 25.55
C ASP A 82 -29.46 -13.25 24.16
N LEU A 83 -28.65 -13.31 23.08
CA LEU A 83 -29.07 -13.21 21.68
C LEU A 83 -29.83 -11.91 21.35
N SER A 84 -29.66 -10.85 22.13
CA SER A 84 -30.30 -9.55 21.85
C SER A 84 -29.81 -8.89 20.56
N ASP A 85 -28.64 -9.28 20.05
CA ASP A 85 -28.10 -8.90 18.75
C ASP A 85 -28.44 -9.88 17.63
N GLY A 86 -29.07 -11.02 17.96
CA GLY A 86 -29.14 -12.19 17.11
C GLY A 86 -29.92 -12.02 15.81
N TYR A 87 -29.55 -12.84 14.82
CA TYR A 87 -30.24 -13.02 13.55
C TYR A 87 -30.83 -14.43 13.48
N SER A 88 -32.00 -14.56 12.86
CA SER A 88 -32.76 -15.82 12.85
C SER A 88 -32.91 -16.39 11.45
N ILE A 89 -32.54 -17.65 11.28
CA ILE A 89 -32.78 -18.43 10.06
C ILE A 89 -34.01 -19.30 10.27
N VAL A 90 -34.96 -19.22 9.34
CA VAL A 90 -36.16 -20.09 9.34
C VAL A 90 -35.89 -21.30 8.46
N THR A 91 -36.17 -22.49 8.95
CA THR A 91 -35.99 -23.75 8.21
C THR A 91 -37.01 -24.80 8.61
N THR A 92 -37.38 -25.70 7.69
CA THR A 92 -38.17 -26.90 7.99
C THR A 92 -37.29 -28.12 8.24
N ASN A 93 -36.00 -28.02 7.91
CA ASN A 93 -35.03 -29.08 8.14
C ASN A 93 -34.49 -29.02 9.57
N LYS A 94 -33.96 -30.14 10.06
CA LYS A 94 -33.29 -30.22 11.37
C LYS A 94 -31.79 -29.86 11.30
N PHE A 95 -31.45 -28.96 10.39
CA PHE A 95 -30.11 -28.40 10.24
C PHE A 95 -30.21 -26.96 9.72
N ALA A 96 -29.18 -26.17 10.00
CA ALA A 96 -29.03 -24.80 9.51
C ALA A 96 -27.55 -24.46 9.28
N SER A 97 -27.30 -23.59 8.29
CA SER A 97 -25.98 -23.06 7.96
C SER A 97 -25.90 -21.61 8.39
N LEU A 98 -25.12 -21.31 9.43
CA LEU A 98 -24.92 -19.97 9.96
C LEU A 98 -23.80 -19.29 9.16
N ILE A 99 -24.15 -18.31 8.35
CA ILE A 99 -23.18 -17.51 7.59
C ILE A 99 -22.77 -16.27 8.40
N ASN A 100 -21.65 -15.64 8.04
CA ASN A 100 -21.26 -14.34 8.61
C ASN A 100 -21.23 -14.31 10.15
N SER A 101 -20.87 -15.41 10.81
CA SER A 101 -20.69 -15.43 12.27
C SER A 101 -19.55 -14.49 12.70
N TYR A 102 -19.58 -14.01 13.94
CA TYR A 102 -18.49 -13.17 14.48
C TYR A 102 -17.25 -14.03 14.76
N LEU A 103 -16.05 -13.46 14.66
CA LEU A 103 -14.84 -14.13 15.16
C LEU A 103 -14.93 -14.27 16.69
N GLY A 104 -14.42 -15.39 17.21
CA GLY A 104 -14.44 -15.68 18.65
C GLY A 104 -15.77 -16.28 19.12
N ILE A 105 -16.19 -15.96 20.34
CA ILE A 105 -17.34 -16.59 20.99
C ILE A 105 -18.66 -16.11 20.36
N ASN A 106 -19.52 -17.06 20.01
CA ASN A 106 -20.87 -16.85 19.52
C ASN A 106 -21.85 -17.74 20.28
N TYR A 107 -23.13 -17.38 20.22
CA TYR A 107 -24.22 -18.08 20.87
C TYR A 107 -25.30 -18.43 19.85
N PHE A 108 -26.04 -19.51 20.07
CA PHE A 108 -27.22 -19.83 19.30
C PHE A 108 -28.32 -20.51 20.12
N ARG A 109 -29.56 -20.43 19.63
CA ARG A 109 -30.73 -21.13 20.16
C ARG A 109 -31.60 -21.63 19.00
N ILE A 110 -32.19 -22.81 19.18
CA ILE A 110 -33.17 -23.37 18.25
C ILE A 110 -34.56 -23.21 18.88
N THR A 111 -35.51 -22.68 18.12
CA THR A 111 -36.92 -22.56 18.50
C THR A 111 -37.76 -23.37 17.54
N THR A 112 -38.52 -24.35 18.04
CA THR A 112 -39.56 -25.03 17.28
C THR A 112 -40.85 -24.25 17.35
N ASN A 113 -41.43 -23.90 16.20
CA ASN A 113 -42.75 -23.30 16.12
C ASN A 113 -43.77 -24.35 15.67
N PHE A 114 -44.88 -24.46 16.40
CA PHE A 114 -45.97 -25.39 16.08
C PHE A 114 -47.10 -24.69 15.32
N THR A 115 -47.89 -25.47 14.57
CA THR A 115 -49.03 -24.95 13.79
C THR A 115 -50.15 -24.36 14.66
N ASP A 116 -50.21 -24.72 15.95
CA ASP A 116 -51.15 -24.16 16.93
C ASP A 116 -50.66 -22.85 17.58
N GLY A 117 -49.51 -22.32 17.13
CA GLY A 117 -48.90 -21.08 17.61
C GLY A 117 -48.03 -21.25 18.86
N SER A 118 -48.03 -22.42 19.51
CA SER A 118 -47.11 -22.69 20.62
C SER A 118 -45.67 -22.87 20.16
N LYS A 119 -44.72 -22.77 21.09
CA LYS A 119 -43.28 -22.86 20.80
C LYS A 119 -42.56 -23.69 21.84
N ASP A 120 -41.48 -24.33 21.43
CA ASP A 120 -40.50 -24.99 22.30
C ASP A 120 -39.09 -24.49 21.95
N GLN A 121 -38.18 -24.43 22.93
CA GLN A 121 -36.86 -23.83 22.78
C GLN A 121 -35.76 -24.69 23.38
N SER A 122 -34.63 -24.77 22.68
CA SER A 122 -33.40 -25.30 23.26
C SER A 122 -32.85 -24.35 24.33
N ASN A 123 -31.90 -24.85 25.12
CA ASN A 123 -30.97 -23.97 25.85
C ASN A 123 -30.20 -23.07 24.86
N ILE A 124 -29.56 -22.01 25.38
CA ILE A 124 -28.56 -21.29 24.58
C ILE A 124 -27.29 -22.12 24.56
N HIS A 125 -26.79 -22.37 23.36
CA HIS A 125 -25.54 -23.06 23.11
C HIS A 125 -24.46 -22.06 22.71
N THR A 126 -23.19 -22.45 22.88
CA THR A 126 -22.03 -21.62 22.59
C THR A 126 -21.14 -22.34 21.59
N PHE A 127 -20.54 -21.57 20.68
CA PHE A 127 -19.48 -22.05 19.80
C PHE A 127 -18.43 -20.95 19.65
N LYS A 128 -17.20 -21.34 19.32
CA LYS A 128 -16.12 -20.40 19.03
C LYS A 128 -15.81 -20.48 17.54
N VAL A 129 -15.81 -19.35 16.85
CA VAL A 129 -15.22 -19.20 15.52
C VAL A 129 -13.74 -18.87 15.70
N ASP A 130 -12.89 -19.40 14.84
CA ASP A 130 -11.47 -19.05 14.80
C ASP A 130 -11.27 -17.54 14.73
N GLU A 131 -10.21 -17.01 15.35
CA GLU A 131 -9.99 -15.57 15.46
C GLU A 131 -9.09 -15.00 14.36
N THR A 132 -8.70 -15.80 13.36
CA THR A 132 -7.94 -15.34 12.20
C THR A 132 -8.72 -14.27 11.44
N CYS A 133 -8.09 -13.13 11.18
CA CYS A 133 -8.67 -12.05 10.38
C CYS A 133 -8.35 -12.23 8.89
N PRO A 134 -9.17 -11.66 7.98
CA PRO A 134 -10.38 -10.88 8.26
C PRO A 134 -11.59 -11.78 8.57
N ARG A 135 -12.61 -11.19 9.20
CA ARG A 135 -13.98 -11.75 9.13
C ARG A 135 -14.55 -11.43 7.75
N ASN A 136 -14.26 -12.31 6.80
CA ASN A 136 -14.82 -12.24 5.45
C ASN A 136 -16.31 -12.61 5.48
N LEU A 137 -17.08 -12.02 4.56
CA LEU A 137 -18.53 -12.11 4.54
C LEU A 137 -19.03 -12.66 3.20
N THR A 138 -20.05 -13.49 3.29
CA THR A 138 -20.83 -13.97 2.16
C THR A 138 -22.06 -13.08 2.01
N ILE A 139 -22.07 -12.25 0.96
CA ILE A 139 -23.22 -11.42 0.60
C ILE A 139 -23.52 -11.67 -0.88
N GLU A 140 -24.60 -12.40 -1.15
CA GLU A 140 -24.89 -12.85 -2.52
C GLU A 140 -25.07 -11.67 -3.48
N GLY A 141 -24.35 -11.73 -4.60
CA GLY A 141 -24.32 -10.68 -5.62
C GLY A 141 -23.31 -9.56 -5.35
N LEU A 142 -22.57 -9.59 -4.24
CA LEU A 142 -21.42 -8.74 -3.99
C LEU A 142 -20.14 -9.56 -3.92
N THR A 143 -19.00 -8.88 -4.02
CA THR A 143 -17.67 -9.48 -3.92
C THR A 143 -16.82 -8.73 -2.92
N ASN A 144 -15.74 -9.34 -2.44
CA ASN A 144 -14.72 -8.67 -1.65
C ASN A 144 -15.29 -8.07 -0.34
N CYS A 145 -16.29 -8.74 0.23
CA CYS A 145 -17.03 -8.30 1.41
C CYS A 145 -16.33 -8.76 2.70
N ARG A 146 -16.06 -7.84 3.62
CA ARG A 146 -15.52 -8.16 4.95
C ARG A 146 -15.79 -7.08 5.97
N ASP A 147 -15.88 -7.51 7.23
CA ASP A 147 -15.80 -6.65 8.41
C ASP A 147 -14.33 -6.26 8.64
N LEU A 148 -14.07 -5.00 8.99
CA LEU A 148 -12.73 -4.53 9.36
C LEU A 148 -12.40 -4.79 10.83
N GLY A 149 -13.38 -5.22 11.62
CA GLY A 149 -13.20 -5.58 13.02
C GLY A 149 -12.44 -6.89 13.22
N GLY A 150 -12.03 -7.13 14.46
CA GLY A 150 -11.35 -8.35 14.89
C GLY A 150 -9.83 -8.26 14.93
N ARG A 151 -9.22 -7.28 14.25
CA ARG A 151 -7.75 -7.14 14.24
C ARG A 151 -7.21 -6.66 15.58
N ILE A 152 -6.07 -7.24 15.96
CA ILE A 152 -5.30 -6.85 17.15
C ILE A 152 -4.46 -5.61 16.82
N LEU A 153 -4.42 -4.68 17.77
CA LEU A 153 -3.66 -3.44 17.69
C LEU A 153 -2.26 -3.63 18.28
N GLU A 154 -1.29 -2.81 17.87
CA GLU A 154 0.10 -2.86 18.36
C GLU A 154 0.22 -2.72 19.90
N ASP A 155 -0.77 -2.13 20.55
CA ASP A 155 -0.80 -1.90 21.99
C ASP A 155 -1.69 -2.89 22.77
N GLY A 156 -2.19 -3.93 22.09
CA GLY A 156 -2.96 -5.02 22.70
C GLY A 156 -4.47 -4.81 22.72
N GLY A 157 -4.97 -3.67 22.22
CA GLY A 157 -6.40 -3.48 21.93
C GLY A 157 -6.87 -4.32 20.74
N LYS A 158 -8.17 -4.22 20.44
CA LYS A 158 -8.80 -4.89 19.29
C LYS A 158 -9.78 -3.95 18.60
N ILE A 159 -9.94 -4.07 17.28
CA ILE A 159 -11.00 -3.37 16.56
C ILE A 159 -12.33 -4.10 16.82
N LYS A 160 -13.36 -3.37 17.25
CA LYS A 160 -14.71 -3.90 17.43
C LYS A 160 -15.27 -4.43 16.12
N GLN A 161 -15.82 -5.63 16.17
CA GLN A 161 -16.55 -6.23 15.06
C GLN A 161 -17.94 -5.60 14.92
N GLY A 162 -18.52 -5.71 13.73
CA GLY A 162 -19.91 -5.35 13.50
C GLY A 162 -20.16 -3.89 13.13
N LEU A 163 -19.10 -3.05 13.08
CA LEU A 163 -19.23 -1.60 12.92
C LEU A 163 -18.90 -1.12 11.51
N ILE A 164 -17.76 -1.52 10.95
CA ILE A 164 -17.28 -1.02 9.66
C ILE A 164 -16.98 -2.18 8.72
N TYR A 165 -17.57 -2.10 7.54
CA TYR A 165 -17.45 -3.10 6.50
C TYR A 165 -16.93 -2.49 5.21
N ARG A 166 -16.19 -3.26 4.43
CA ARG A 166 -15.87 -2.93 3.04
C ARG A 166 -16.44 -3.96 2.09
N THR A 167 -16.93 -3.50 0.93
CA THR A 167 -17.56 -4.34 -0.10
C THR A 167 -17.22 -3.83 -1.50
N SER A 168 -17.63 -4.56 -2.54
CA SER A 168 -17.86 -3.99 -3.87
C SER A 168 -19.09 -3.08 -3.89
N GLY A 169 -19.17 -2.20 -4.89
CA GLY A 169 -20.38 -1.45 -5.22
C GLY A 169 -21.27 -2.22 -6.20
N ASN A 170 -22.31 -1.54 -6.68
CA ASN A 170 -23.16 -2.03 -7.76
C ASN A 170 -22.36 -1.97 -9.07
N PHE A 171 -22.19 -3.11 -9.72
CA PHE A 171 -21.36 -3.13 -10.91
C PHE A 171 -21.87 -4.12 -11.96
N TYR A 172 -22.61 -3.54 -12.92
CA TYR A 172 -23.51 -4.23 -13.85
C TYR A 172 -22.78 -5.13 -14.86
N ASP A 173 -21.65 -4.67 -15.39
CA ASP A 173 -20.91 -5.40 -16.44
C ASP A 173 -20.33 -6.74 -15.98
N TYR A 174 -20.32 -7.00 -14.67
CA TYR A 174 -19.73 -8.21 -14.07
C TYR A 174 -20.68 -8.89 -13.08
N HIS A 175 -21.99 -8.62 -13.22
CA HIS A 175 -23.06 -9.24 -12.45
C HIS A 175 -22.99 -9.05 -10.93
N THR A 176 -22.28 -8.03 -10.42
CA THR A 176 -22.34 -7.69 -8.99
C THR A 176 -23.49 -6.72 -8.74
N THR A 177 -24.69 -7.26 -8.75
CA THR A 177 -25.88 -6.62 -8.18
C THR A 177 -26.35 -7.54 -7.06
N TYR A 178 -26.57 -7.00 -5.86
CA TYR A 178 -27.03 -7.82 -4.74
C TYR A 178 -28.35 -8.53 -5.10
N THR A 179 -28.49 -9.78 -4.68
CA THR A 179 -29.74 -10.53 -4.84
C THR A 179 -30.72 -10.17 -3.74
N GLN A 180 -31.94 -10.72 -3.79
CA GLN A 180 -32.87 -10.59 -2.66
C GLN A 180 -32.30 -11.19 -1.36
N ALA A 181 -31.53 -12.28 -1.44
CA ALA A 181 -30.88 -12.85 -0.26
C ALA A 181 -29.72 -11.97 0.22
N GLY A 182 -28.90 -11.43 -0.70
CA GLY A 182 -27.87 -10.44 -0.34
C GLY A 182 -28.45 -9.17 0.32
N LYS A 183 -29.64 -8.73 -0.12
CA LYS A 183 -30.38 -7.63 0.50
C LYS A 183 -30.84 -7.96 1.92
N ILE A 184 -31.43 -9.14 2.13
CA ILE A 184 -31.85 -9.62 3.45
C ILE A 184 -30.63 -9.69 4.37
N GLU A 185 -29.52 -10.22 3.88
CA GLU A 185 -28.29 -10.33 4.65
C GLU A 185 -27.77 -8.94 5.09
N MET A 186 -27.72 -7.97 4.18
CA MET A 186 -27.27 -6.62 4.51
C MET A 186 -28.21 -5.87 5.47
N LEU A 187 -29.53 -5.98 5.30
CA LEU A 187 -30.51 -5.19 6.06
C LEU A 187 -30.97 -5.85 7.36
N GLU A 188 -31.13 -7.17 7.38
CA GLU A 188 -31.71 -7.91 8.50
C GLU A 188 -30.65 -8.53 9.40
N HIS A 189 -29.60 -9.13 8.80
CA HIS A 189 -28.53 -9.75 9.57
C HIS A 189 -27.44 -8.74 9.95
N LEU A 190 -26.78 -8.13 8.97
CA LEU A 190 -25.67 -7.18 9.19
C LEU A 190 -26.17 -5.79 9.62
N LYS A 191 -27.48 -5.52 9.42
CA LYS A 191 -28.17 -4.30 9.87
C LYS A 191 -27.51 -3.02 9.36
N PHE A 192 -27.01 -3.04 8.12
CA PHE A 192 -26.36 -1.88 7.51
C PHE A 192 -27.26 -0.66 7.55
N LYS A 193 -26.68 0.47 7.99
CA LYS A 193 -27.39 1.73 8.18
C LYS A 193 -26.89 2.82 7.26
N THR A 194 -25.59 2.84 6.97
CA THR A 194 -24.96 3.86 6.13
C THR A 194 -24.15 3.21 5.03
N GLU A 195 -24.39 3.66 3.80
CA GLU A 195 -23.60 3.38 2.60
C GLU A 195 -22.65 4.54 2.34
N ILE A 196 -21.35 4.27 2.20
CA ILE A 196 -20.38 5.26 1.74
C ILE A 196 -19.77 4.81 0.41
N ASN A 197 -20.12 5.51 -0.66
CA ASN A 197 -19.51 5.32 -1.97
C ASN A 197 -18.30 6.26 -2.12
N VAL A 198 -17.12 5.67 -2.23
CA VAL A 198 -15.85 6.36 -2.49
C VAL A 198 -15.34 6.19 -3.93
N SER A 199 -16.20 5.80 -4.87
CA SER A 199 -15.87 5.75 -6.29
C SER A 199 -16.02 7.12 -6.97
N ASP A 200 -15.79 7.15 -8.28
CA ASP A 200 -15.87 8.32 -9.16
C ASP A 200 -17.24 8.47 -9.83
N GLY A 201 -18.16 7.52 -9.60
CA GLY A 201 -19.49 7.48 -10.21
C GLY A 201 -20.61 7.13 -9.23
N LEU A 202 -21.80 7.69 -9.45
CA LEU A 202 -22.98 7.39 -8.61
C LEU A 202 -23.66 6.07 -8.99
N ASN A 203 -23.40 5.57 -10.20
CA ASN A 203 -23.92 4.29 -10.71
C ASN A 203 -23.41 3.09 -9.90
N PHE A 204 -22.35 3.27 -9.09
CA PHE A 204 -21.84 2.23 -8.21
C PHE A 204 -22.58 2.12 -6.87
N ASN A 205 -23.52 3.03 -6.57
CA ASN A 205 -24.33 2.94 -5.36
C ASN A 205 -25.21 1.69 -5.36
N LEU A 206 -25.27 1.01 -4.22
CA LEU A 206 -26.23 -0.06 -3.97
C LEU A 206 -27.64 0.51 -3.75
N ASN A 207 -27.74 1.70 -3.14
CA ASN A 207 -29.00 2.37 -2.79
C ASN A 207 -29.93 1.43 -2.00
N LEU A 208 -29.39 0.83 -0.93
CA LEU A 208 -30.17 -0.08 -0.09
C LEU A 208 -31.36 0.66 0.56
N PRO A 209 -32.58 0.09 0.51
CA PRO A 209 -33.74 0.74 1.12
C PRO A 209 -33.54 0.99 2.62
N GLY A 210 -33.79 2.22 3.05
CA GLY A 210 -33.69 2.62 4.45
C GLY A 210 -32.29 3.00 4.93
N THR A 211 -31.25 2.90 4.08
CA THR A 211 -29.89 3.33 4.44
C THR A 211 -29.64 4.79 4.08
N ILE A 212 -28.69 5.41 4.77
CA ILE A 212 -28.18 6.74 4.44
C ILE A 212 -27.05 6.57 3.42
N VAL A 213 -27.19 7.17 2.24
CA VAL A 213 -26.13 7.15 1.22
C VAL A 213 -25.26 8.41 1.28
N LYS A 214 -23.95 8.22 1.39
CA LYS A 214 -22.93 9.28 1.33
C LYS A 214 -22.00 9.02 0.15
N ASN A 215 -21.76 10.06 -0.66
CA ASN A 215 -20.93 9.96 -1.86
C ASN A 215 -19.72 10.88 -1.71
N PHE A 216 -18.52 10.32 -1.80
CA PHE A 216 -17.26 11.04 -1.78
C PHE A 216 -16.46 10.66 -3.03
N ASN A 217 -16.50 11.52 -4.04
CA ASN A 217 -15.85 11.23 -5.32
C ASN A 217 -14.34 11.15 -5.12
N MET A 218 -13.78 9.93 -5.13
CA MET A 218 -12.33 9.73 -5.08
C MET A 218 -11.79 9.43 -6.47
N ASP A 219 -10.74 10.17 -6.78
CA ASP A 219 -9.98 10.14 -8.01
C ASP A 219 -9.19 8.84 -8.15
N TYR A 220 -9.14 8.35 -9.39
CA TYR A 220 -8.47 7.15 -9.82
C TYR A 220 -7.65 7.47 -11.09
N GLY A 221 -6.32 7.58 -10.98
CA GLY A 221 -5.44 7.68 -12.17
C GLY A 221 -4.05 8.31 -12.02
N GLY A 222 -3.16 7.96 -12.96
CA GLY A 222 -1.96 8.68 -13.44
C GLY A 222 -0.70 8.65 -12.57
N ASN A 223 -0.83 8.84 -11.25
CA ASN A 223 0.32 8.72 -10.36
C ASN A 223 -0.12 8.45 -8.91
N ALA A 224 0.02 7.20 -8.51
CA ALA A 224 -0.55 6.76 -7.26
C ALA A 224 0.17 7.21 -5.99
N SER A 225 1.40 7.72 -6.13
CA SER A 225 2.12 8.40 -5.05
C SER A 225 1.36 9.61 -4.49
N HIS A 226 0.28 10.05 -5.15
CA HIS A 226 -0.56 11.16 -4.69
C HIS A 226 -2.02 10.77 -4.40
N HIS A 227 -2.40 9.49 -4.30
CA HIS A 227 -3.81 9.14 -4.00
C HIS A 227 -4.29 9.69 -2.66
N PHE A 228 -3.45 9.66 -1.62
CA PHE A 228 -3.79 10.27 -0.34
C PHE A 228 -4.10 11.76 -0.50
N SER A 229 -3.24 12.45 -1.23
CA SER A 229 -3.23 13.91 -1.31
C SER A 229 -4.34 14.43 -2.25
N ARG A 230 -4.53 13.77 -3.41
CA ARG A 230 -5.64 14.00 -4.36
C ARG A 230 -7.02 13.68 -3.82
N ASN A 231 -7.12 12.89 -2.75
CA ASN A 231 -8.38 12.50 -2.15
C ASN A 231 -8.55 13.05 -0.73
N SER A 232 -7.74 14.04 -0.32
CA SER A 232 -7.70 14.55 1.05
C SER A 232 -9.07 15.04 1.56
N GLU A 233 -9.85 15.76 0.76
CA GLU A 233 -11.19 16.22 1.18
C GLU A 233 -12.20 15.07 1.26
N SER A 234 -12.17 14.14 0.30
CA SER A 234 -12.99 12.92 0.34
C SER A 234 -12.65 12.06 1.55
N LEU A 235 -11.37 11.95 1.91
CA LEU A 235 -10.90 11.28 3.13
C LEU A 235 -11.39 12.01 4.38
N LYS A 236 -11.24 13.33 4.46
CA LYS A 236 -11.74 14.12 5.59
C LYS A 236 -13.23 13.91 5.81
N ASN A 237 -14.03 13.94 4.75
CA ASN A 237 -15.47 13.69 4.85
C ASN A 237 -15.79 12.24 5.22
N PHE A 238 -15.05 11.26 4.70
CA PHE A 238 -15.13 9.86 5.11
C PHE A 238 -14.92 9.71 6.63
N PHE A 239 -13.82 10.23 7.17
CA PHE A 239 -13.52 10.15 8.61
C PHE A 239 -14.52 10.93 9.49
N ASN A 240 -15.05 12.07 9.02
CA ASN A 240 -16.11 12.78 9.74
C ASN A 240 -17.39 11.93 9.89
N ILE A 241 -17.73 11.11 8.89
CA ILE A 241 -18.87 10.17 8.99
C ILE A 241 -18.59 9.09 10.04
N LEU A 242 -17.35 8.58 10.11
CA LEU A 242 -16.96 7.58 11.11
C LEU A 242 -17.00 8.13 12.54
N ALA A 243 -16.82 9.44 12.75
CA ALA A 243 -16.83 10.01 14.10
C ALA A 243 -18.23 10.11 14.72
N ASP A 244 -19.31 9.90 13.96
CA ASP A 244 -20.69 9.95 14.47
C ASP A 244 -21.25 8.53 14.68
N SER A 245 -21.47 8.17 15.94
CA SER A 245 -21.97 6.86 16.34
C SER A 245 -23.33 6.51 15.72
N LYS A 246 -24.11 7.51 15.26
CA LYS A 246 -25.40 7.29 14.60
C LYS A 246 -25.28 6.68 13.21
N ASN A 247 -24.12 6.70 12.58
CA ASN A 247 -23.95 6.16 11.23
C ASN A 247 -23.73 4.64 11.22
N TYR A 248 -23.39 4.02 12.35
CA TYR A 248 -23.12 2.60 12.44
C TYR A 248 -24.38 1.73 12.43
N PRO A 249 -24.33 0.53 11.83
CA PRO A 249 -23.22 -0.03 11.05
C PRO A 249 -23.01 0.62 9.67
N ILE A 250 -21.74 0.82 9.29
CA ILE A 250 -21.33 1.47 8.04
C ILE A 250 -20.73 0.44 7.11
N PHE A 251 -21.15 0.40 5.85
CA PHE A 251 -20.38 -0.24 4.79
C PHE A 251 -19.91 0.81 3.79
N PHE A 252 -18.70 0.61 3.25
CA PHE A 252 -18.15 1.48 2.24
C PHE A 252 -17.55 0.71 1.08
N HIS A 253 -17.62 1.29 -0.10
CA HIS A 253 -17.18 0.63 -1.33
C HIS A 253 -16.67 1.63 -2.36
N CYS A 254 -15.94 1.12 -3.34
CA CYS A 254 -15.72 1.81 -4.60
C CYS A 254 -16.48 1.06 -5.71
N ARG A 255 -15.81 0.71 -6.82
CA ARG A 255 -16.36 -0.18 -7.85
C ARG A 255 -16.27 -1.65 -7.40
N ILE A 256 -15.06 -2.17 -7.28
CA ILE A 256 -14.77 -3.57 -6.91
C ILE A 256 -14.31 -3.74 -5.45
N GLY A 257 -14.32 -2.65 -4.69
CA GLY A 257 -13.95 -2.68 -3.29
C GLY A 257 -12.46 -2.87 -3.02
N THR A 258 -11.55 -2.52 -3.93
CA THR A 258 -10.10 -2.77 -3.80
C THR A 258 -9.25 -1.52 -3.55
N ASP A 259 -9.16 -0.58 -4.50
CA ASP A 259 -8.10 0.45 -4.46
C ASP A 259 -8.47 1.68 -3.62
N ARG A 260 -9.53 2.41 -3.99
CA ARG A 260 -10.02 3.59 -3.23
C ARG A 260 -10.59 3.24 -1.86
N SER A 261 -11.36 2.16 -1.78
CA SER A 261 -11.77 1.59 -0.50
C SER A 261 -10.57 0.98 0.25
N GLY A 262 -9.58 0.42 -0.46
CA GLY A 262 -8.33 -0.02 0.14
C GLY A 262 -7.58 1.11 0.82
N LEU A 263 -7.44 2.26 0.16
CA LEU A 263 -6.87 3.46 0.76
C LEU A 263 -7.60 3.85 2.04
N CYS A 264 -8.94 3.89 2.02
CA CYS A 264 -9.74 4.19 3.22
C CYS A 264 -9.49 3.18 4.34
N ALA A 265 -9.44 1.87 4.02
CA ALA A 265 -9.16 0.81 4.99
C ALA A 265 -7.74 0.90 5.56
N ILE A 266 -6.72 1.14 4.72
CA ILE A 266 -5.32 1.29 5.13
C ILE A 266 -5.16 2.46 6.10
N ILE A 267 -5.78 3.61 5.78
CA ILE A 267 -5.75 4.77 6.66
C ILE A 267 -6.53 4.48 7.94
N LEU A 268 -7.70 3.86 7.88
CA LEU A 268 -8.44 3.53 9.10
C LEU A 268 -7.63 2.58 10.01
N TYR A 269 -7.09 1.50 9.46
CA TYR A 269 -6.26 0.55 10.20
C TYR A 269 -5.01 1.20 10.80
N GLY A 270 -4.31 2.03 10.02
CA GLY A 270 -3.15 2.76 10.53
C GLY A 270 -3.51 3.72 11.67
N LEU A 271 -4.68 4.37 11.61
CA LEU A 271 -5.15 5.29 12.65
C LEU A 271 -5.45 4.53 13.95
N LEU A 272 -6.06 3.35 13.81
CA LEU A 272 -6.39 2.48 14.94
C LEU A 272 -5.14 1.79 15.52
N GLY A 273 -4.04 1.72 14.77
CA GLY A 273 -2.78 1.12 15.22
C GLY A 273 -2.67 -0.37 14.92
N VAL A 274 -3.25 -0.82 13.80
CA VAL A 274 -3.04 -2.18 13.30
C VAL A 274 -1.61 -2.30 12.74
N PRO A 275 -0.88 -3.39 13.04
CA PRO A 275 0.46 -3.61 12.49
C PRO A 275 0.48 -3.54 10.96
N LEU A 276 1.52 -2.94 10.38
CA LEU A 276 1.62 -2.77 8.92
C LEU A 276 1.48 -4.09 8.15
N ASN A 277 2.02 -5.19 8.67
CA ASN A 277 1.91 -6.51 8.04
C ASN A 277 0.46 -6.96 7.85
N GLU A 278 -0.38 -6.72 8.85
CA GLU A 278 -1.83 -7.02 8.83
C GLU A 278 -2.59 -6.10 7.86
N ILE A 279 -2.12 -4.86 7.69
CA ILE A 279 -2.68 -3.92 6.71
C ILE A 279 -2.40 -4.41 5.28
N TYR A 280 -1.18 -4.88 5.01
CA TYR A 280 -0.84 -5.50 3.72
C TYR A 280 -1.64 -6.78 3.48
N GLN A 281 -1.77 -7.64 4.51
CA GLN A 281 -2.61 -8.84 4.45
C GLN A 281 -4.05 -8.49 4.06
N ASP A 282 -4.68 -7.51 4.72
CA ASP A 282 -6.05 -7.09 4.39
C ASP A 282 -6.19 -6.60 2.95
N TYR A 283 -5.24 -5.77 2.51
CA TYR A 283 -5.27 -5.22 1.16
C TYR A 283 -5.19 -6.34 0.12
N LEU A 284 -4.21 -7.25 0.28
CA LEU A 284 -4.00 -8.37 -0.60
C LEU A 284 -5.12 -9.42 -0.56
N PHE A 285 -5.85 -9.52 0.55
CA PHE A 285 -7.05 -10.37 0.63
C PHE A 285 -8.10 -9.99 -0.42
N SER A 286 -8.05 -8.77 -0.96
CA SER A 286 -8.91 -8.36 -2.08
C SER A 286 -8.73 -9.24 -3.33
N ASN A 287 -7.58 -9.88 -3.50
CA ASN A 287 -7.34 -10.84 -4.59
C ASN A 287 -8.19 -12.11 -4.50
N PHE A 288 -8.77 -12.41 -3.33
CA PHE A 288 -9.77 -13.47 -3.19
C PHE A 288 -11.14 -13.03 -3.70
N GLY A 289 -11.41 -11.74 -3.87
CA GLY A 289 -12.63 -11.28 -4.53
C GLY A 289 -12.53 -11.40 -6.06
N ASN A 290 -13.68 -11.37 -6.72
CA ASN A 290 -13.78 -11.10 -8.15
C ASN A 290 -13.51 -9.61 -8.44
N ILE A 291 -12.25 -9.23 -8.51
CA ILE A 291 -11.72 -7.86 -8.68
C ILE A 291 -11.11 -7.61 -10.07
N GLN A 292 -11.32 -8.54 -11.02
CA GLN A 292 -10.89 -8.51 -12.43
C GLN A 292 -9.39 -8.65 -12.68
N ASP A 293 -8.57 -8.04 -11.85
CA ASP A 293 -7.12 -8.05 -12.02
C ASP A 293 -6.39 -8.22 -10.69
N LYS A 294 -5.26 -8.91 -10.75
CA LYS A 294 -4.43 -9.17 -9.59
C LYS A 294 -3.82 -7.87 -9.07
N ARG A 295 -3.90 -7.67 -7.76
CA ARG A 295 -3.12 -6.64 -7.06
C ARG A 295 -1.80 -7.22 -6.60
N TYR A 296 -0.72 -6.56 -7.02
CA TYR A 296 0.65 -6.87 -6.63
C TYR A 296 1.14 -5.90 -5.56
N ILE A 297 2.34 -6.18 -5.05
CA ILE A 297 3.11 -5.24 -4.26
C ILE A 297 4.43 -4.95 -4.98
N GLY A 298 4.91 -3.70 -4.89
CA GLY A 298 6.17 -3.30 -5.49
C GLY A 298 6.03 -2.95 -6.98
N ILE A 299 7.11 -3.13 -7.74
CA ILE A 299 7.22 -2.64 -9.13
C ILE A 299 6.12 -3.23 -10.04
N LYS A 300 5.76 -4.51 -9.86
CA LYS A 300 4.69 -5.17 -10.63
C LYS A 300 3.29 -4.60 -10.38
N ALA A 301 3.09 -3.87 -9.28
CA ALA A 301 1.82 -3.21 -8.98
C ALA A 301 1.60 -1.96 -9.84
N GLY A 302 2.64 -1.50 -10.56
CA GLY A 302 2.59 -0.26 -11.32
C GLY A 302 2.22 0.91 -10.41
N HIS A 303 1.29 1.75 -10.87
CA HIS A 303 0.81 2.86 -10.07
C HIS A 303 -0.04 2.36 -8.89
N ASP A 304 -0.97 1.42 -9.04
CA ASP A 304 -1.89 0.99 -7.97
C ASP A 304 -1.23 0.09 -6.90
N ASN A 305 -0.35 0.69 -6.12
CA ASN A 305 0.52 0.03 -5.15
C ASN A 305 0.27 0.56 -3.74
N ILE A 306 -0.13 -0.32 -2.83
CA ILE A 306 -0.23 -0.04 -1.40
C ILE A 306 1.05 0.59 -0.81
N LYS A 307 2.25 0.22 -1.31
CA LYS A 307 3.52 0.87 -0.88
C LYS A 307 3.53 2.36 -1.19
N SER A 308 2.93 2.80 -2.29
CA SER A 308 2.82 4.22 -2.62
C SER A 308 1.97 4.97 -1.59
N TYR A 309 0.88 4.37 -1.12
CA TYR A 309 0.02 4.97 -0.09
C TYR A 309 0.77 5.11 1.23
N ILE A 310 1.41 4.02 1.66
CA ILE A 310 2.20 3.97 2.91
C ILE A 310 3.39 4.92 2.84
N ASN A 311 4.10 4.99 1.72
CA ASN A 311 5.23 5.90 1.53
C ASN A 311 4.82 7.37 1.62
N ALA A 312 3.67 7.73 1.08
CA ALA A 312 3.13 9.09 1.19
C ALA A 312 2.83 9.46 2.65
N ILE A 313 2.22 8.55 3.41
CA ILE A 313 1.96 8.72 4.85
C ILE A 313 3.27 8.82 5.63
N ASN A 314 4.26 8.01 5.26
CA ASN A 314 5.55 7.93 5.96
C ASN A 314 6.43 9.18 5.81
N GLN A 315 6.10 10.10 4.88
CA GLN A 315 6.82 11.37 4.71
C GLN A 315 6.64 12.32 5.89
N LEU A 316 5.57 12.19 6.67
CA LEU A 316 5.32 13.03 7.83
C LEU A 316 6.02 12.50 9.08
N GLU A 317 6.39 13.40 9.98
CA GLU A 317 7.06 13.05 11.23
C GLU A 317 6.16 12.24 12.16
N GLY A 318 6.77 11.33 12.91
CA GLY A 318 6.09 10.46 13.85
C GLY A 318 6.90 9.19 14.14
N LYS A 319 6.80 8.70 15.37
CA LYS A 319 7.58 7.53 15.83
C LYS A 319 7.06 6.21 15.28
N THR A 320 5.74 6.05 15.26
CA THR A 320 5.07 4.87 14.69
C THR A 320 4.29 5.25 13.43
N PHE A 321 3.93 4.26 12.61
CA PHE A 321 3.06 4.48 11.45
C PHE A 321 1.74 5.16 11.85
N LYS A 322 1.17 4.75 12.99
CA LYS A 322 -0.01 5.39 13.57
C LYS A 322 0.21 6.88 13.86
N ASN A 323 1.33 7.27 14.49
CA ASN A 323 1.61 8.69 14.76
C ASN A 323 1.67 9.48 13.45
N LYS A 324 2.43 8.98 12.46
CA LYS A 324 2.56 9.61 11.15
C LYS A 324 1.20 9.78 10.47
N LEU A 325 0.35 8.77 10.56
CA LEU A 325 -0.98 8.84 9.97
C LEU A 325 -1.92 9.79 10.72
N TYR A 326 -1.92 9.76 12.04
CA TYR A 326 -2.67 10.72 12.85
C TYR A 326 -2.32 12.15 12.42
N ASN A 327 -1.03 12.42 12.25
CA ASN A 327 -0.51 13.69 11.76
C ASN A 327 -0.93 14.01 10.33
N ALA A 328 -0.89 13.01 9.44
CA ALA A 328 -1.39 13.15 8.07
C ALA A 328 -2.84 13.60 8.05
N LEU A 329 -3.69 12.98 8.87
CA LEU A 329 -5.12 13.30 8.95
C LEU A 329 -5.37 14.69 9.55
N LEU A 330 -4.61 15.09 10.56
CA LEU A 330 -4.68 16.46 11.07
C LEU A 330 -4.24 17.50 10.03
N SER A 331 -3.19 17.19 9.26
CA SER A 331 -2.63 18.11 8.26
C SER A 331 -3.60 18.44 7.11
N ILE A 332 -4.54 17.53 6.82
CA ILE A 332 -5.63 17.75 5.85
C ILE A 332 -6.89 18.35 6.50
N GLY A 333 -6.83 18.72 7.78
CA GLY A 333 -7.85 19.49 8.47
C GLY A 333 -8.88 18.69 9.27
N LEU A 334 -8.60 17.42 9.64
CA LEU A 334 -9.37 16.73 10.69
C LEU A 334 -8.94 17.25 12.07
N SER A 335 -9.87 17.26 13.03
CA SER A 335 -9.56 17.64 14.42
C SER A 335 -9.06 16.45 15.23
N SER A 336 -8.22 16.67 16.25
CA SER A 336 -7.84 15.62 17.20
C SER A 336 -9.08 14.98 17.85
N SER A 337 -10.06 15.79 18.24
CA SER A 337 -11.33 15.28 18.80
C SER A 337 -12.07 14.33 17.85
N THR A 338 -12.06 14.59 16.55
CA THR A 338 -12.65 13.70 15.54
C THR A 338 -11.89 12.37 15.51
N LEU A 339 -10.57 12.42 15.42
CA LEU A 339 -9.73 11.22 15.34
C LEU A 339 -9.81 10.38 16.62
N ASP A 340 -9.76 11.01 17.78
CA ASP A 340 -9.86 10.35 19.08
C ASP A 340 -11.25 9.72 19.28
N THR A 341 -12.31 10.38 18.81
CA THR A 341 -13.67 9.82 18.81
C THR A 341 -13.72 8.54 17.98
N ILE A 342 -13.13 8.52 16.79
CA ILE A 342 -13.08 7.34 15.92
C ILE A 342 -12.33 6.19 16.60
N ILE A 343 -11.16 6.48 17.19
CA ILE A 343 -10.38 5.49 17.94
C ILE A 343 -11.22 4.89 19.07
N ASN A 344 -11.88 5.73 19.88
CA ASN A 344 -12.69 5.29 21.01
C ASN A 344 -13.94 4.49 20.59
N LEU A 345 -14.59 4.90 19.51
CA LEU A 345 -15.78 4.21 19.00
C LEU A 345 -15.42 2.82 18.48
N LEU A 346 -14.31 2.70 17.75
CA LEU A 346 -13.97 1.49 17.00
C LEU A 346 -13.06 0.51 17.72
N THR A 347 -12.46 0.87 18.85
CA THR A 347 -11.55 -0.01 19.59
C THR A 347 -12.14 -0.47 20.92
N GLU A 348 -11.70 -1.65 21.36
CA GLU A 348 -11.96 -2.23 22.68
C GLU A 348 -10.67 -2.78 23.29
N GLY A 349 -10.67 -2.99 24.60
CA GLY A 349 -9.46 -3.35 25.34
C GLY A 349 -8.56 -2.14 25.62
N PRO A 350 -7.24 -2.33 25.80
CA PRO A 350 -6.29 -1.23 25.89
C PRO A 350 -6.47 -0.27 24.71
N LEU A 351 -6.73 1.01 25.03
CA LEU A 351 -6.86 2.02 23.99
C LEU A 351 -5.50 2.28 23.38
N ALA A 352 -5.48 2.25 22.05
CA ALA A 352 -4.39 2.67 21.18
C ALA A 352 -3.79 3.99 21.71
N LYS A 353 -2.75 3.95 22.55
CA LYS A 353 -2.14 5.17 23.10
C LYS A 353 -1.47 5.96 21.97
N ASN A 354 -1.69 7.27 21.93
CA ASN A 354 -0.94 8.17 21.05
C ASN A 354 0.23 8.73 21.86
N ASN A 355 1.39 8.08 21.77
CA ASN A 355 2.58 8.47 22.54
C ASN A 355 3.17 9.79 21.97
N ASN A 356 3.60 10.70 22.85
CA ASN A 356 3.76 12.17 22.67
C ASN A 356 4.84 12.68 21.67
N THR A 357 5.01 12.08 20.50
CA THR A 357 6.04 12.48 19.53
C THR A 357 5.46 12.56 18.13
N GLY A 358 5.71 13.68 17.44
CA GLY A 358 5.00 14.04 16.20
C GLY A 358 3.66 14.71 16.43
N GLN A 359 3.19 14.97 17.66
CA GLN A 359 1.91 15.67 17.85
C GLN A 359 1.96 17.09 17.26
N ILE A 360 0.80 17.59 16.78
CA ILE A 360 0.70 19.00 16.45
C ILE A 360 0.84 19.81 17.73
N VAL A 361 1.92 20.58 17.82
CA VAL A 361 2.15 21.52 18.91
C VAL A 361 1.41 22.83 18.67
N ALA A 362 1.12 23.15 17.40
CA ALA A 362 0.42 24.35 17.00
C ALA A 362 -0.26 24.18 15.63
N THR A 363 -1.58 24.41 15.55
CA THR A 363 -2.34 24.51 14.30
C THR A 363 -3.01 25.87 14.20
N ALA A 364 -2.98 26.45 13.00
CA ALA A 364 -3.77 27.63 12.70
C ALA A 364 -5.23 27.27 12.43
N GLU A 365 -6.13 27.50 13.40
CA GLU A 365 -7.58 27.50 13.14
C GLU A 365 -8.00 28.63 12.19
N LYS A 366 -7.27 29.77 12.25
CA LYS A 366 -7.45 30.92 11.36
C LYS A 366 -6.12 31.66 11.19
N LEU A 367 -5.78 32.02 9.95
CA LEU A 367 -4.59 32.83 9.66
C LEU A 367 -4.90 34.32 9.70
N ARG A 368 -3.98 35.11 10.25
CA ARG A 368 -4.03 36.59 10.16
C ARG A 368 -3.48 37.01 8.81
N SER A 369 -4.30 37.65 7.98
CA SER A 369 -3.90 38.10 6.65
C SER A 369 -3.57 39.59 6.60
N TYR A 370 -2.69 39.96 5.67
CA TYR A 370 -2.35 41.33 5.34
C TYR A 370 -2.35 41.52 3.82
N ASN A 371 -3.15 42.46 3.33
CA ASN A 371 -3.42 42.68 1.89
C ASN A 371 -3.94 41.44 1.14
N VAL A 372 -4.49 40.45 1.85
CA VAL A 372 -5.05 39.23 1.25
C VAL A 372 -6.52 39.10 1.64
N GLN A 373 -7.37 38.87 0.64
CA GLN A 373 -8.76 38.50 0.86
C GLN A 373 -8.87 37.02 1.23
N ILE A 374 -9.69 36.74 2.23
CA ILE A 374 -10.01 35.36 2.62
C ILE A 374 -11.06 34.85 1.66
N ILE A 375 -10.77 33.74 0.98
CA ILE A 375 -11.72 33.10 0.09
C ILE A 375 -12.35 31.95 0.86
N LYS A 376 -13.68 31.98 1.00
CA LYS A 376 -14.46 30.87 1.54
C LYS A 376 -14.77 29.91 0.41
N ASP A 377 -14.35 28.65 0.53
CA ASP A 377 -14.73 27.63 -0.43
C ASP A 377 -16.01 26.94 0.04
N THR A 378 -17.08 27.08 -0.73
CA THR A 378 -18.37 26.41 -0.50
C THR A 378 -18.58 25.21 -1.44
N SER A 379 -17.60 24.90 -2.28
CA SER A 379 -17.66 23.80 -3.23
C SER A 379 -17.25 22.49 -2.56
N LYS A 380 -17.80 21.36 -3.02
CA LYS A 380 -17.40 20.00 -2.62
C LYS A 380 -16.09 19.58 -3.32
N ARG A 381 -15.13 20.48 -3.46
CA ARG A 381 -13.84 20.25 -4.13
C ARG A 381 -12.73 20.09 -3.09
N ASN A 382 -11.56 19.59 -3.49
CA ASN A 382 -10.37 19.33 -2.64
C ASN A 382 -9.70 20.60 -2.08
N HIS A 383 -10.50 21.52 -1.52
CA HIS A 383 -10.06 22.80 -1.01
C HIS A 383 -10.29 22.85 0.50
N PRO A 384 -9.43 23.55 1.24
CA PRO A 384 -9.75 23.93 2.60
C PRO A 384 -11.00 24.83 2.62
N ASN A 385 -11.77 24.78 3.71
CA ASN A 385 -12.96 25.64 3.91
C ASN A 385 -12.67 27.14 3.67
N TYR A 386 -11.44 27.55 3.96
CA TYR A 386 -10.92 28.88 3.70
C TYR A 386 -9.51 28.78 3.14
N TYR A 387 -9.18 29.63 2.17
CA TYR A 387 -7.81 29.78 1.69
C TYR A 387 -7.46 31.24 1.38
N TYR A 388 -6.16 31.47 1.24
CA TYR A 388 -5.54 32.76 1.01
C TYR A 388 -4.65 32.68 -0.22
N THR A 389 -4.84 33.58 -1.19
CA THR A 389 -4.00 33.64 -2.39
C THR A 389 -2.86 34.64 -2.21
N LEU A 390 -1.64 34.12 -2.21
CA LEU A 390 -0.39 34.88 -2.16
C LEU A 390 0.21 34.96 -3.57
N ASP A 391 0.01 36.07 -4.25
CA ASP A 391 0.43 36.32 -5.64
C ASP A 391 1.27 37.60 -5.81
N HIS A 392 1.61 38.25 -4.69
CA HIS A 392 2.44 39.45 -4.66
C HIS A 392 3.25 39.55 -3.34
N PRO A 393 4.45 40.14 -3.35
CA PRO A 393 5.27 40.34 -2.14
C PRO A 393 4.62 41.17 -1.01
N SER A 394 3.60 41.98 -1.33
CA SER A 394 2.85 42.74 -0.32
C SER A 394 1.76 41.93 0.39
N LYS A 395 1.49 40.71 -0.08
CA LYS A 395 0.47 39.80 0.46
C LYS A 395 1.12 38.81 1.40
N SER A 396 0.58 38.69 2.61
CA SER A 396 1.08 37.71 3.58
C SER A 396 0.00 37.18 4.49
N VAL A 397 0.28 36.01 5.06
CA VAL A 397 -0.47 35.41 6.15
C VAL A 397 0.47 35.10 7.30
N SER A 398 -0.04 35.15 8.52
CA SER A 398 0.72 34.82 9.71
C SER A 398 -0.08 34.01 10.72
N TYR A 399 0.64 33.20 11.47
CA TYR A 399 0.12 32.37 12.54
C TYR A 399 1.00 32.56 13.78
N SER A 400 0.40 33.00 14.88
CA SER A 400 1.08 33.11 16.17
C SER A 400 0.67 31.95 17.08
N PHE A 401 1.64 31.38 17.77
CA PHE A 401 1.43 30.31 18.74
C PHE A 401 2.34 30.51 19.96
N ILE A 402 2.05 29.79 21.04
CA ILE A 402 2.85 29.81 22.26
C ILE A 402 3.45 28.43 22.45
N SER A 403 4.75 28.38 22.68
CA SER A 403 5.43 27.16 23.10
C SER A 403 5.72 27.20 24.60
N SER A 404 5.51 26.08 25.28
CA SER A 404 5.86 25.90 26.69
C SER A 404 7.24 25.26 26.91
N LYS A 405 7.89 24.74 25.85
CA LYS A 405 9.16 24.00 25.93
C LYS A 405 10.08 24.31 24.74
N ILE A 406 11.34 23.88 24.85
CA ILE A 406 12.26 23.89 23.71
C ILE A 406 11.99 22.63 22.88
N TYR A 407 11.84 22.77 21.56
CA TYR A 407 11.77 21.64 20.65
C TYR A 407 12.14 22.03 19.22
N LYS A 408 12.53 21.02 18.42
CA LYS A 408 12.67 21.14 16.97
C LYS A 408 11.30 20.87 16.34
N GLY A 409 10.84 21.76 15.46
CA GLY A 409 9.53 21.68 14.83
C GLY A 409 9.62 21.49 13.31
N GLN A 410 8.69 20.72 12.74
CA GLN A 410 8.46 20.65 11.30
C GLN A 410 7.25 21.53 10.95
N VAL A 411 7.45 22.52 10.07
CA VAL A 411 6.37 23.38 9.56
C VAL A 411 5.74 22.71 8.35
N VAL A 412 4.43 22.46 8.43
CA VAL A 412 3.64 21.90 7.33
C VAL A 412 2.54 22.88 6.95
N ALA A 413 2.42 23.21 5.67
CA ALA A 413 1.37 24.06 5.15
C ALA A 413 0.47 23.28 4.18
N TYR A 414 -0.83 23.51 4.25
CA TYR A 414 -1.78 22.94 3.29
C TYR A 414 -1.86 23.87 2.07
N LEU A 415 -1.18 23.50 0.99
CA LEU A 415 -0.92 24.37 -0.16
C LEU A 415 -1.65 23.89 -1.42
N GLY A 416 -2.15 24.84 -2.21
CA GLY A 416 -2.71 24.61 -3.54
C GLY A 416 -2.11 25.54 -4.58
N ASN A 417 -1.86 25.04 -5.79
CA ASN A 417 -1.33 25.85 -6.90
C ASN A 417 -2.40 26.06 -7.98
N MET A 418 -2.56 27.28 -8.47
CA MET A 418 -3.38 27.56 -9.66
C MET A 418 -2.58 27.21 -10.91
N GLU A 419 -3.24 26.68 -11.95
CA GLU A 419 -2.58 26.25 -13.21
C GLU A 419 -1.71 27.34 -13.88
N HIS A 420 -1.86 28.60 -13.51
CA HIS A 420 -1.14 29.73 -14.06
C HIS A 420 0.19 30.07 -13.35
N SER A 421 0.63 29.29 -12.35
CA SER A 421 1.95 29.53 -11.75
C SER A 421 3.07 29.25 -12.75
N ARG A 422 3.96 30.24 -12.94
CA ARG A 422 5.14 30.13 -13.81
C ARG A 422 6.29 29.35 -13.17
N SER A 423 6.32 29.23 -11.84
CA SER A 423 7.32 28.44 -11.14
C SER A 423 7.02 26.94 -11.23
N LYS A 424 8.06 26.11 -11.09
CA LYS A 424 7.96 24.66 -10.85
C LYS A 424 8.20 24.27 -9.39
N LYS A 425 8.72 25.17 -8.55
CA LYS A 425 9.18 24.92 -7.17
C LYS A 425 8.42 25.76 -6.15
N ILE A 426 8.12 25.15 -5.00
CA ILE A 426 7.35 25.80 -3.92
C ILE A 426 8.11 27.00 -3.33
N GLY A 427 9.42 26.88 -3.18
CA GLY A 427 10.28 27.96 -2.65
C GLY A 427 10.32 29.24 -3.50
N ASP A 428 9.91 29.20 -4.77
CA ASP A 428 9.88 30.39 -5.62
C ASP A 428 8.55 31.17 -5.50
N ALA A 429 7.53 30.55 -4.91
CA ALA A 429 6.19 31.13 -4.80
C ALA A 429 5.90 31.79 -3.45
N ILE A 430 6.63 31.37 -2.42
CA ILE A 430 6.43 31.86 -1.05
C ILE A 430 7.76 32.02 -0.32
N ASN A 431 7.78 32.94 0.64
CA ASN A 431 8.87 33.11 1.60
C ASN A 431 8.35 32.85 3.01
N CYS A 432 9.16 32.20 3.86
CA CYS A 432 8.76 31.86 5.23
C CYS A 432 9.71 32.45 6.28
N LYS A 433 9.14 33.00 7.35
CA LYS A 433 9.88 33.52 8.51
C LYS A 433 9.30 33.02 9.83
N LEU A 434 10.17 32.71 10.79
CA LEU A 434 9.86 32.53 12.21
C LEU A 434 10.46 33.70 12.98
N ASP A 435 9.63 34.50 13.66
CA ASP A 435 10.06 35.68 14.46
C ASP A 435 11.08 36.55 13.76
N SER A 436 10.79 36.93 12.51
CA SER A 436 11.63 37.69 11.57
C SER A 436 12.80 36.96 10.91
N LYS A 437 13.21 35.77 11.38
CA LYS A 437 14.28 34.99 10.75
C LYS A 437 13.72 34.09 9.66
N SER A 438 14.29 34.20 8.46
CA SER A 438 13.94 33.29 7.36
C SER A 438 14.41 31.88 7.69
N PHE A 439 13.60 30.87 7.36
CA PHE A 439 14.02 29.47 7.36
C PHE A 439 13.90 28.90 5.96
N ARG A 440 14.76 27.92 5.64
CA ARG A 440 14.85 27.35 4.29
C ARG A 440 13.61 26.53 3.99
N ILE A 441 13.00 26.80 2.84
CA ILE A 441 11.95 25.95 2.29
C ILE A 441 12.60 24.73 1.63
N LYS A 442 12.08 23.53 1.90
CA LYS A 442 12.53 22.28 1.27
C LYS A 442 12.44 22.43 -0.24
N ASP A 443 13.49 21.99 -0.95
CA ASP A 443 13.52 22.06 -2.41
C ASP A 443 12.57 21.00 -2.98
N GLN A 444 11.32 21.40 -3.23
CA GLN A 444 10.25 20.52 -3.68
C GLN A 444 9.45 21.20 -4.79
N THR A 445 9.20 20.45 -5.86
CA THR A 445 8.34 20.86 -6.97
C THR A 445 6.87 20.68 -6.64
N TYR A 446 6.01 21.36 -7.39
CA TYR A 446 4.56 21.16 -7.27
C TYR A 446 4.15 19.72 -7.57
N ALA A 447 4.75 19.12 -8.60
CA ALA A 447 4.49 17.74 -8.99
C ALA A 447 4.88 16.76 -7.86
N GLU A 448 6.06 16.92 -7.26
CA GLU A 448 6.50 16.09 -6.12
C GLU A 448 5.61 16.28 -4.88
N ALA A 449 5.02 17.46 -4.70
CA ALA A 449 4.04 17.72 -3.66
C ALA A 449 2.62 17.24 -4.02
N GLY A 450 2.43 16.61 -5.19
CA GLY A 450 1.13 16.18 -5.71
C GLY A 450 0.18 17.33 -6.06
N MET A 451 0.69 18.55 -6.14
CA MET A 451 -0.06 19.77 -6.40
C MET A 451 -0.22 19.96 -7.91
N GLY A 452 -1.43 20.29 -8.35
CA GLY A 452 -1.74 20.49 -9.75
C GLY A 452 -3.23 20.45 -10.03
N ASN A 453 -3.60 20.50 -11.31
CA ASN A 453 -4.96 20.30 -11.75
C ASN A 453 -5.20 18.82 -12.06
N CYS A 454 -6.21 18.25 -11.43
CA CYS A 454 -6.76 16.98 -11.87
C CYS A 454 -8.23 17.17 -12.27
N ASN A 455 -8.56 16.90 -13.54
CA ASN A 455 -9.93 16.94 -14.05
C ASN A 455 -10.66 18.26 -13.75
N GLY A 456 -9.96 19.40 -13.86
CA GLY A 456 -10.51 20.74 -13.57
C GLY A 456 -10.57 21.10 -12.07
N ARG A 457 -9.93 20.31 -11.19
CA ARG A 457 -9.90 20.50 -9.73
C ARG A 457 -8.49 20.83 -9.25
N MET A 458 -8.38 21.86 -8.42
CA MET A 458 -7.13 22.21 -7.74
C MET A 458 -6.91 21.26 -6.56
N ASN A 459 -5.73 20.64 -6.50
CA ASN A 459 -5.36 19.78 -5.38
C ASN A 459 -4.59 20.56 -4.32
N TYR A 460 -5.11 20.56 -3.09
CA TYR A 460 -4.39 21.02 -1.92
C TYR A 460 -3.72 19.85 -1.22
N ASN A 461 -2.46 20.02 -0.85
CA ASN A 461 -1.68 18.98 -0.18
C ASN A 461 -0.92 19.53 1.03
N PRO A 462 -0.74 18.71 2.09
CA PRO A 462 0.17 19.06 3.17
C PRO A 462 1.60 19.00 2.65
N VAL A 463 2.28 20.14 2.68
CA VAL A 463 3.66 20.31 2.22
C VAL A 463 4.54 20.63 3.40
N ILE A 464 5.61 19.86 3.56
CA ILE A 464 6.67 20.15 4.52
C ILE A 464 7.45 21.35 4.00
N LEU A 465 7.27 22.50 4.64
CA LEU A 465 8.01 23.70 4.30
C LEU A 465 9.44 23.60 4.80
N GLY A 466 9.66 23.15 6.04
CA GLY A 466 11.01 23.00 6.58
C GLY A 466 11.00 22.81 8.09
N GLU A 467 12.20 22.72 8.65
CA GLU A 467 12.41 22.56 10.08
C GLU A 467 12.77 23.89 10.74
N ILE A 468 12.33 24.06 11.99
CA ILE A 468 12.57 25.24 12.82
C ILE A 468 12.95 24.84 14.24
N ASN A 469 13.67 25.70 14.95
CA ASN A 469 13.93 25.54 16.39
C ASN A 469 13.04 26.51 17.15
N ILE A 470 12.30 25.99 18.14
CA ILE A 470 11.32 26.74 18.91
C ILE A 470 11.75 26.75 20.37
N SER A 471 11.81 27.95 20.96
CA SER A 471 12.04 28.15 22.39
C SER A 471 10.72 28.30 23.14
N PRO A 472 10.70 28.32 24.49
CA PRO A 472 9.53 28.75 25.23
C PRO A 472 9.20 30.21 24.92
N GLY A 473 7.93 30.51 24.74
CA GLY A 473 7.46 31.86 24.46
C GLY A 473 6.51 31.96 23.28
N LYS A 474 6.21 33.20 22.89
CA LYS A 474 5.32 33.50 21.77
C LYS A 474 6.12 33.58 20.48
N HIS A 475 5.68 32.81 19.50
CA HIS A 475 6.29 32.71 18.18
C HIS A 475 5.31 33.10 17.10
N THR A 476 5.79 33.59 15.97
CA THR A 476 4.99 33.88 14.78
C THR A 476 5.65 33.36 13.52
N ILE A 477 4.93 32.48 12.82
CA ILE A 477 5.25 32.09 11.44
C ILE A 477 4.55 33.07 10.50
N MET A 478 5.31 33.64 9.57
CA MET A 478 4.81 34.48 8.50
C MET A 478 5.14 33.85 7.16
N ILE A 479 4.14 33.73 6.29
CA ILE A 479 4.30 33.32 4.90
C ILE A 479 3.92 34.50 4.01
N THR A 480 4.85 34.91 3.15
CA THR A 480 4.68 36.05 2.22
C THR A 480 4.71 35.53 0.78
N GLY A 481 3.86 36.08 -0.08
CA GLY A 481 3.84 35.73 -1.50
C GLY A 481 5.07 36.22 -2.26
N THR A 482 5.25 35.69 -3.45
CA THR A 482 6.07 36.31 -4.50
C THR A 482 5.17 36.70 -5.66
N ASN A 483 5.71 36.91 -6.87
CA ASN A 483 4.88 37.13 -8.06
C ASN A 483 4.33 35.83 -8.67
N ASN A 484 4.60 34.67 -8.05
CA ASN A 484 3.99 33.40 -8.43
C ASN A 484 2.82 33.09 -7.48
N PRO A 485 1.59 32.88 -7.98
CA PRO A 485 0.43 32.66 -7.14
C PRO A 485 0.51 31.34 -6.38
N MET A 486 0.27 31.39 -5.07
CA MET A 486 0.16 30.23 -4.19
C MET A 486 -1.06 30.36 -3.27
N ASN A 487 -1.87 29.31 -3.16
CA ASN A 487 -2.96 29.27 -2.21
C ASN A 487 -2.55 28.54 -0.93
N ILE A 488 -2.93 29.09 0.22
CA ILE A 488 -2.64 28.53 1.55
C ILE A 488 -3.94 28.32 2.29
N GLY A 489 -4.18 27.09 2.77
CA GLY A 489 -5.33 26.75 3.61
C GLY A 489 -5.05 26.90 5.10
N SER A 490 -3.99 26.26 5.57
CA SER A 490 -3.62 26.18 6.99
C SER A 490 -2.12 25.98 7.17
N ILE A 491 -1.66 26.17 8.41
CA ILE A 491 -0.28 25.89 8.84
C ILE A 491 -0.36 25.06 10.12
N CYS A 492 0.44 24.00 10.19
CA CYS A 492 0.63 23.15 11.35
C CYS A 492 2.11 23.06 11.69
N ILE A 493 2.42 22.83 12.97
CA ILE A 493 3.77 22.58 13.46
C ILE A 493 3.77 21.27 14.21
N PHE A 494 4.57 20.32 13.73
CA PHE A 494 4.80 19.05 14.39
C PHE A 494 6.07 19.11 15.21
N GLU A 495 6.07 18.53 16.41
CA GLU A 495 7.30 18.30 17.16
C GLU A 495 8.12 17.17 16.52
N ILE A 496 9.40 17.43 16.29
CA ILE A 496 10.40 16.45 15.85
C ILE A 496 11.17 15.98 17.08
N GLU A 497 11.30 14.67 17.24
CA GLU A 497 12.21 14.10 18.24
C GLU A 497 13.67 14.32 17.77
N GLU A 498 14.53 14.87 18.62
CA GLU A 498 15.97 14.79 18.36
C GLU A 498 16.38 13.31 18.42
N SER A 499 16.97 12.79 17.35
CA SER A 499 17.56 11.46 17.38
C SER A 499 18.64 11.45 18.46
N SER A 500 18.42 10.65 19.51
CA SER A 500 19.41 10.46 20.56
C SER A 500 20.61 9.71 19.99
N ASN A 501 21.58 10.43 19.43
CA ASN A 501 22.89 9.88 19.07
C ASN A 501 24.03 10.70 19.69
N SER A 502 24.74 10.04 20.61
CA SER A 502 26.05 10.35 21.17
C SER A 502 26.21 11.61 22.04
N LYS A 503 25.78 11.52 23.30
CA LYS A 503 26.61 12.06 24.39
C LYS A 503 27.51 10.93 24.88
N ASN A 504 28.81 11.08 24.61
CA ASN A 504 29.85 10.32 25.29
C ASN A 504 29.77 10.63 26.79
N ASP A 505 29.14 9.74 27.56
CA ASP A 505 29.44 9.61 28.98
C ASP A 505 30.80 8.91 29.12
N LEU A 506 31.86 9.72 29.07
CA LEU A 506 33.15 9.40 29.64
C LEU A 506 33.08 9.69 31.14
N SER A 507 32.62 8.72 31.94
CA SER A 507 33.21 8.45 33.27
C SER A 507 32.54 7.25 33.95
N SER A 508 33.38 6.49 34.66
CA SER A 508 33.11 5.35 35.54
C SER A 508 33.03 3.96 34.90
N SER A 509 34.18 3.31 35.03
CA SER A 509 34.53 1.90 34.86
C SER A 509 33.71 0.94 35.73
N SER A 510 33.38 -0.23 35.19
CA SER A 510 33.70 -1.50 35.86
C SER A 510 33.70 -2.66 34.84
N SER A 511 34.83 -3.37 34.84
CA SER A 511 35.21 -4.52 34.04
C SER A 511 34.29 -5.73 34.15
N LEU A 512 34.02 -6.40 33.02
CA LEU A 512 33.97 -7.87 32.95
C LEU A 512 34.27 -8.33 31.52
N SER A 513 35.17 -9.31 31.46
CA SER A 513 35.88 -9.86 30.31
C SER A 513 35.07 -10.91 29.55
N SER A 514 35.19 -10.93 28.22
CA SER A 514 35.35 -12.19 27.47
C SER A 514 35.89 -11.93 26.06
N ASN A 515 36.90 -12.73 25.71
CA ASN A 515 37.71 -12.69 24.50
C ASN A 515 36.93 -12.95 23.20
N SER A 516 37.28 -12.21 22.14
CA SER A 516 37.35 -12.78 20.79
C SER A 516 38.42 -12.05 19.97
N ASN A 517 39.43 -12.80 19.56
CA ASN A 517 40.54 -12.36 18.71
C ASN A 517 40.05 -11.85 17.35
N HIS A 518 40.32 -10.57 17.05
CA HIS A 518 40.47 -10.12 15.66
C HIS A 518 41.78 -9.34 15.51
N LEU A 519 42.63 -9.86 14.62
CA LEU A 519 43.88 -9.26 14.15
C LEU A 519 43.62 -7.86 13.52
N PRO A 520 44.50 -6.87 13.72
CA PRO A 520 44.33 -5.52 13.20
C PRO A 520 44.73 -5.46 11.72
N ILE A 521 43.81 -5.07 10.83
CA ILE A 521 44.14 -4.76 9.43
C ILE A 521 44.64 -3.31 9.35
N PRO A 522 45.73 -3.02 8.62
CA PRO A 522 46.44 -1.74 8.71
C PRO A 522 45.65 -0.60 8.03
N LYS A 523 45.58 0.55 8.72
CA LYS A 523 45.13 1.82 8.11
C LYS A 523 46.16 2.28 7.06
N LYS A 524 45.99 1.88 5.79
CA LYS A 524 46.64 2.58 4.68
C LYS A 524 45.91 3.90 4.43
N LYS A 525 46.60 5.01 4.72
CA LYS A 525 46.21 6.37 4.31
C LYS A 525 46.17 6.43 2.79
N ILE A 526 44.99 6.52 2.20
CA ILE A 526 44.84 6.98 0.81
C ILE A 526 44.89 8.50 0.84
N LYS A 527 45.88 9.05 0.15
CA LYS A 527 46.02 10.49 -0.07
C LYS A 527 45.05 10.86 -1.19
N ILE A 528 43.94 11.53 -0.85
CA ILE A 528 43.02 12.08 -1.82
C ILE A 528 43.47 13.52 -2.10
N ASN A 529 43.80 13.82 -3.36
CA ASN A 529 44.02 15.20 -3.77
C ASN A 529 42.68 15.95 -3.70
N ASN A 530 42.65 16.96 -2.84
CA ASN A 530 41.49 17.79 -2.57
C ASN A 530 41.01 18.52 -3.84
N ASN A 531 39.72 18.41 -4.12
CA ASN A 531 38.86 19.58 -4.33
C ASN A 531 37.41 19.17 -4.06
N THR A 532 37.05 19.19 -2.76
CA THR A 532 35.73 19.46 -2.13
C THR A 532 35.60 18.64 -0.84
N HIS A 533 35.25 19.31 0.25
CA HIS A 533 35.17 18.76 1.61
C HIS A 533 33.84 18.05 1.85
N THR A 534 33.88 16.81 2.36
CA THR A 534 32.76 16.24 3.13
C THR A 534 33.27 15.25 4.17
N HIS A 535 32.75 15.35 5.40
CA HIS A 535 33.01 14.42 6.52
C HIS A 535 31.85 13.40 6.60
N CYS A 536 32.15 12.12 6.86
CA CYS A 536 31.16 11.04 6.99
C CYS A 536 30.90 10.65 8.46
N TYR A 537 29.66 10.31 8.80
CA TYR A 537 29.28 9.66 10.08
C TYR A 537 28.62 8.28 9.86
N GLN A 538 29.05 7.35 10.72
CA GLN A 538 28.64 5.98 11.11
C GLN A 538 27.59 5.15 10.32
N ALA A 539 27.99 3.90 10.02
CA ALA A 539 27.21 2.83 9.38
C ALA A 539 26.17 2.16 10.32
N GLN A 540 25.00 1.80 9.80
CA GLN A 540 24.11 0.82 10.44
C GLN A 540 24.61 -0.61 10.13
N GLY A 541 24.44 -1.51 11.11
CA GLY A 541 25.06 -2.84 11.16
C GLY A 541 24.61 -3.84 10.07
N PRO A 542 25.22 -5.04 10.06
CA PRO A 542 25.09 -6.03 8.99
C PRO A 542 23.67 -6.58 8.83
N ILE A 543 23.20 -6.70 7.58
CA ILE A 543 21.96 -7.41 7.24
C ILE A 543 22.35 -8.76 6.64
N LEU A 544 21.80 -9.85 7.19
CA LEU A 544 21.97 -11.20 6.65
C LEU A 544 20.98 -11.42 5.51
N ASN A 545 21.46 -11.90 4.36
CA ASN A 545 20.56 -12.34 3.29
C ASN A 545 20.03 -13.77 3.55
N LYS A 546 19.10 -14.25 2.70
CA LYS A 546 18.37 -15.52 2.82
C LYS A 546 19.22 -16.80 2.88
N TYR A 547 20.55 -16.68 2.82
CA TYR A 547 21.50 -17.79 2.93
C TYR A 547 22.45 -17.66 4.15
N GLY A 548 22.15 -16.76 5.10
CA GLY A 548 22.95 -16.59 6.31
C GLY A 548 24.31 -15.93 6.08
N LYS A 549 24.50 -15.20 4.97
CA LYS A 549 25.72 -14.39 4.74
C LYS A 549 25.46 -12.91 4.95
N THR A 550 26.37 -12.29 5.70
CA THR A 550 26.39 -10.87 6.02
C THR A 550 26.61 -10.03 4.77
N VAL A 551 25.62 -9.23 4.38
CA VAL A 551 25.73 -8.17 3.38
C VAL A 551 25.87 -6.85 4.14
N ILE A 552 26.98 -6.15 3.91
CA ILE A 552 27.20 -4.80 4.42
C ILE A 552 26.76 -3.84 3.32
N THR A 553 25.57 -3.26 3.48
CA THR A 553 25.07 -2.21 2.59
C THR A 553 25.60 -0.86 3.08
N TYR A 554 26.37 -0.15 2.25
CA TYR A 554 26.74 1.24 2.53
C TYR A 554 25.69 2.16 1.92
N LEU A 555 24.94 2.88 2.76
CA LEU A 555 24.21 4.07 2.36
C LEU A 555 25.16 5.27 2.54
N CYS A 556 25.66 5.85 1.44
CA CYS A 556 26.27 7.18 1.48
C CYS A 556 25.19 8.21 1.17
N ASP A 557 24.80 8.99 2.17
CA ASP A 557 24.05 10.22 1.94
C ASP A 557 25.07 11.33 1.59
N CYS A 558 25.64 11.17 0.41
CA CYS A 558 26.52 12.13 -0.22
C CYS A 558 26.08 12.21 -1.68
N SER A 559 25.81 13.41 -2.18
CA SER A 559 25.48 13.70 -3.58
C SER A 559 26.67 13.47 -4.51
N ALA A 560 27.16 12.22 -4.57
CA ALA A 560 28.13 11.71 -5.51
C ALA A 560 27.52 10.50 -6.23
N LYS A 561 26.80 10.79 -7.31
CA LYS A 561 26.41 9.85 -8.36
C LYS A 561 27.63 9.59 -9.26
N TYR A 562 28.41 8.54 -9.06
CA TYR A 562 29.23 7.98 -10.16
C TYR A 562 29.44 6.48 -9.98
N ILE A 563 28.83 5.70 -10.89
CA ILE A 563 29.49 4.53 -11.51
C ILE A 563 30.31 5.16 -12.64
N THR A 564 31.61 4.90 -12.72
CA THR A 564 32.40 5.39 -13.85
C THR A 564 32.08 4.53 -15.07
N ILE A 565 31.34 5.09 -16.03
CA ILE A 565 31.16 4.54 -17.37
C ILE A 565 31.94 5.46 -18.30
N ASP A 566 33.10 5.01 -18.77
CA ASP A 566 33.90 5.76 -19.74
C ASP A 566 33.34 5.58 -21.15
N PHE A 567 32.74 6.64 -21.70
CA PHE A 567 32.34 6.69 -23.11
C PHE A 567 33.48 7.30 -23.93
N LEU A 568 34.04 6.55 -24.87
CA LEU A 568 35.20 6.96 -25.66
C LEU A 568 34.86 7.69 -26.98
N ASN A 569 33.68 8.32 -27.10
CA ASN A 569 33.36 9.16 -28.27
C ASN A 569 32.70 10.48 -27.85
N ASP A 570 33.30 11.59 -28.27
CA ASP A 570 33.06 12.99 -27.82
C ASP A 570 31.68 13.61 -28.17
N HIS A 571 30.71 12.84 -28.66
CA HIS A 571 29.45 13.39 -29.21
C HIS A 571 28.16 12.67 -28.80
N SER A 572 28.02 12.25 -27.54
CA SER A 572 26.73 11.74 -27.04
C SER A 572 26.23 12.49 -25.79
N TYR A 573 25.01 13.02 -25.88
CA TYR A 573 24.30 13.64 -24.75
C TYR A 573 23.32 12.62 -24.15
N LEU A 574 23.49 12.29 -22.86
CA LEU A 574 22.57 11.42 -22.13
C LEU A 574 21.57 12.27 -21.33
N ASN A 575 20.27 12.19 -21.66
CA ASN A 575 19.18 12.69 -20.83
C ASN A 575 18.43 11.49 -20.25
N GLY A 576 18.79 11.03 -19.04
CA GLY A 576 18.15 9.90 -18.39
C GLY A 576 18.64 9.62 -16.96
N SER A 577 17.82 8.94 -16.14
CA SER A 577 18.12 8.54 -14.76
C SER A 577 18.31 7.03 -14.63
N ILE A 578 19.29 6.60 -13.84
CA ILE A 578 19.55 5.19 -13.50
C ILE A 578 18.74 4.84 -12.23
N ASN A 579 17.96 3.76 -12.29
CA ASN A 579 17.35 3.09 -11.13
C ASN A 579 17.57 1.58 -11.30
N ASP A 580 18.03 0.90 -10.24
CA ASP A 580 18.16 -0.56 -10.15
C ASP A 580 18.85 -1.26 -11.34
N GLY A 581 19.96 -0.69 -11.85
CA GLY A 581 20.75 -1.30 -12.92
C GLY A 581 20.19 -1.12 -14.34
N ILE A 582 19.11 -0.35 -14.51
CA ILE A 582 18.50 -0.08 -15.81
C ILE A 582 19.04 1.25 -16.36
N ILE A 583 19.58 1.24 -17.58
CA ILE A 583 20.00 2.45 -18.31
C ILE A 583 18.86 2.86 -19.25
N ASN A 584 18.21 3.97 -18.92
CA ASN A 584 17.18 4.59 -19.78
C ASN A 584 17.79 5.74 -20.58
N GLY A 585 17.89 5.60 -21.91
CA GLY A 585 18.36 6.67 -22.80
C GLY A 585 18.61 6.19 -24.23
N LYS A 586 18.59 7.12 -25.19
CA LYS A 586 19.01 6.86 -26.59
C LYS A 586 20.49 6.47 -26.61
N LEU A 587 20.81 5.36 -27.27
CA LEU A 587 22.19 4.92 -27.50
C LEU A 587 22.57 5.13 -28.97
N ALA A 588 23.74 5.70 -29.23
CA ALA A 588 24.27 5.83 -30.58
C ALA A 588 24.79 4.48 -31.09
N ASN A 589 24.82 4.29 -32.40
CA ASN A 589 25.43 3.12 -33.03
C ASN A 589 26.92 3.00 -32.61
N GLY A 590 27.39 1.82 -32.24
CA GLY A 590 28.75 1.59 -31.74
C GLY A 590 28.99 2.00 -30.29
N THR A 591 27.92 2.18 -29.49
CA THR A 591 28.08 2.47 -28.06
C THR A 591 28.69 1.25 -27.35
N ILE A 592 29.80 1.49 -26.64
CA ILE A 592 30.49 0.49 -25.81
C ILE A 592 30.06 0.68 -24.36
N ILE A 593 29.63 -0.41 -23.72
CA ILE A 593 29.27 -0.44 -22.30
C ILE A 593 30.29 -1.32 -21.57
N LYS A 594 30.93 -0.75 -20.55
CA LYS A 594 31.92 -1.44 -19.69
C LYS A 594 31.31 -1.83 -18.35
N TYR A 595 31.54 -3.07 -17.93
CA TYR A 595 31.12 -3.60 -16.63
C TYR A 595 32.30 -4.21 -15.89
N ASP A 596 32.55 -3.73 -14.66
CA ASP A 596 33.61 -4.22 -13.76
C ASP A 596 33.03 -5.12 -12.67
N ILE A 597 33.50 -6.36 -12.60
CA ILE A 597 33.04 -7.35 -11.62
C ILE A 597 33.82 -7.20 -10.29
N PRO A 598 33.17 -7.02 -9.13
CA PRO A 598 33.86 -6.84 -7.85
C PRO A 598 34.73 -8.05 -7.45
N ALA A 599 35.88 -7.78 -6.80
CA ALA A 599 37.00 -8.70 -6.57
C ALA A 599 36.78 -9.93 -5.65
N LYS A 600 35.55 -10.44 -5.49
CA LYS A 600 35.25 -11.68 -4.75
C LYS A 600 34.26 -12.57 -5.49
N ALA A 601 34.61 -12.99 -6.69
CA ALA A 601 33.95 -14.10 -7.38
C ALA A 601 35.04 -15.04 -7.93
N ASP A 602 35.31 -16.13 -7.22
CA ASP A 602 36.15 -17.25 -7.71
C ASP A 602 35.27 -18.30 -8.44
N THR A 603 34.22 -17.85 -9.12
CA THR A 603 33.27 -18.73 -9.82
C THR A 603 32.85 -18.11 -11.15
N SER A 604 32.69 -18.94 -12.18
CA SER A 604 32.08 -18.56 -13.47
C SER A 604 30.72 -17.90 -13.26
N ILE A 605 30.54 -16.71 -13.82
CA ILE A 605 29.30 -15.94 -13.69
C ILE A 605 28.50 -16.10 -14.98
N LYS A 606 27.22 -16.47 -14.84
CA LYS A 606 26.24 -16.41 -15.93
C LYS A 606 25.58 -15.05 -15.95
N LEU A 607 25.74 -14.31 -17.03
CA LEU A 607 25.05 -13.04 -17.24
C LEU A 607 23.93 -13.21 -18.26
N GLN A 608 22.78 -12.60 -17.97
CA GLN A 608 21.64 -12.53 -18.89
C GLN A 608 21.32 -11.07 -19.20
N PHE A 609 21.27 -10.72 -20.48
CA PHE A 609 20.96 -9.37 -20.94
C PHE A 609 19.68 -9.36 -21.76
N ALA A 610 18.92 -8.28 -21.68
CA ALA A 610 17.76 -8.01 -22.51
C ALA A 610 17.95 -6.69 -23.28
N VAL A 611 17.91 -6.76 -24.60
CA VAL A 611 18.00 -5.59 -25.49
C VAL A 611 16.63 -5.36 -26.13
N LYS A 612 16.08 -4.15 -26.00
CA LYS A 612 14.83 -3.76 -26.65
C LYS A 612 15.12 -2.80 -27.79
N ILE A 613 14.88 -3.26 -29.01
CA ILE A 613 15.08 -2.48 -30.25
C ILE A 613 13.71 -1.96 -30.72
N SER A 614 13.62 -0.69 -31.08
CA SER A 614 12.39 -0.06 -31.59
C SER A 614 12.72 0.82 -32.78
N ASP A 615 12.14 0.51 -33.94
CA ASP A 615 12.26 1.32 -35.16
C ASP A 615 11.16 2.39 -35.16
N ILE A 616 11.55 3.66 -35.32
CA ILE A 616 10.62 4.80 -35.30
C ILE A 616 10.19 5.19 -36.73
N ASN A 617 10.89 4.75 -37.78
CA ASN A 617 10.80 5.37 -39.10
C ASN A 617 10.33 4.50 -40.28
N TYR A 618 10.10 3.19 -40.13
CA TYR A 618 9.64 2.36 -41.26
C TYR A 618 8.17 1.93 -41.22
N LYS A 619 7.46 2.20 -42.33
CA LYS A 619 6.09 1.74 -42.66
C LYS A 619 6.03 0.28 -43.17
N THR A 620 7.04 -0.55 -42.94
CA THR A 620 7.10 -1.93 -43.48
C THR A 620 6.93 -2.99 -42.40
N GLU A 621 6.18 -4.05 -42.71
CA GLU A 621 5.62 -5.03 -41.77
C GLU A 621 6.62 -5.95 -41.03
N LYS A 622 7.94 -5.89 -41.23
CA LYS A 622 8.93 -6.67 -40.45
C LYS A 622 10.29 -5.97 -40.36
N MET A 623 10.87 -5.96 -39.15
CA MET A 623 12.22 -5.48 -38.87
C MET A 623 13.26 -6.55 -39.24
N ASP A 624 14.28 -6.19 -40.03
CA ASP A 624 15.37 -7.11 -40.40
C ASP A 624 16.47 -7.14 -39.33
N LEU A 625 16.37 -8.09 -38.41
CA LEU A 625 17.29 -8.23 -37.28
C LEU A 625 18.68 -8.75 -37.68
N SER A 626 18.86 -9.23 -38.91
CA SER A 626 20.19 -9.66 -39.40
C SER A 626 21.20 -8.51 -39.53
N LYS A 627 20.71 -7.27 -39.49
CA LYS A 627 21.50 -6.03 -39.54
C LYS A 627 22.08 -5.60 -38.20
N TYR A 628 21.76 -6.28 -37.09
CA TYR A 628 22.24 -5.93 -35.76
C TYR A 628 23.25 -6.97 -35.25
N THR A 629 24.40 -6.52 -34.75
CA THR A 629 25.43 -7.38 -34.15
C THR A 629 25.77 -6.92 -32.73
N ILE A 630 26.13 -7.89 -31.87
CA ILE A 630 26.66 -7.63 -30.53
C ILE A 630 28.08 -8.19 -30.47
N LYS A 631 29.01 -7.36 -30.04
CA LYS A 631 30.41 -7.73 -29.81
C LYS A 631 30.67 -7.71 -28.31
N ILE A 632 31.27 -8.76 -27.78
CA ILE A 632 31.63 -8.85 -26.37
C ILE A 632 33.11 -9.17 -26.26
N ASN A 633 33.88 -8.33 -25.54
CA ASN A 633 35.34 -8.49 -25.35
C ASN A 633 36.08 -8.89 -26.65
N ASN A 634 35.76 -8.19 -27.75
CA ASN A 634 36.28 -8.42 -29.12
C ASN A 634 35.82 -9.69 -29.88
N SER A 635 34.97 -10.55 -29.32
CA SER A 635 34.34 -11.66 -30.06
C SER A 635 33.00 -11.22 -30.65
N LEU A 636 32.81 -11.41 -31.95
CA LEU A 636 31.51 -11.22 -32.61
C LEU A 636 30.62 -12.43 -32.29
N GLN A 637 29.40 -12.20 -31.81
CA GLN A 637 28.45 -13.30 -31.54
C GLN A 637 27.11 -13.02 -32.26
N PRO A 638 26.51 -14.03 -32.91
CA PRO A 638 25.21 -13.88 -33.56
C PRO A 638 24.09 -13.72 -32.52
N LEU A 639 23.14 -12.84 -32.80
CA LEU A 639 21.98 -12.61 -31.95
C LEU A 639 21.03 -13.82 -32.02
N LEU A 640 21.03 -14.69 -31.01
CA LEU A 640 20.08 -15.80 -30.93
C LEU A 640 18.72 -15.29 -30.43
N ILE A 641 17.69 -15.40 -31.27
CA ILE A 641 16.32 -15.02 -30.94
C ILE A 641 15.56 -16.30 -30.55
N PRO A 642 14.88 -16.32 -29.38
CA PRO A 642 13.91 -17.37 -29.11
C PRO A 642 12.76 -17.27 -30.13
N ASN A 643 12.51 -18.31 -30.92
CA ASN A 643 11.40 -18.33 -31.85
C ASN A 643 10.08 -17.99 -31.13
N ASN A 644 9.39 -16.94 -31.61
CA ASN A 644 8.04 -16.48 -31.24
C ASN A 644 7.86 -15.62 -29.98
N THR A 645 8.39 -14.40 -29.95
CA THR A 645 7.78 -13.32 -29.12
C THR A 645 7.68 -12.01 -29.90
N THR A 646 6.56 -11.82 -30.58
CA THR A 646 6.07 -10.49 -30.98
C THR A 646 5.20 -9.95 -29.85
N TYR A 647 5.58 -8.83 -29.25
CA TYR A 647 4.74 -8.08 -28.32
C TYR A 647 3.99 -6.99 -29.13
N GLU A 648 2.66 -7.06 -29.19
CA GLU A 648 1.84 -5.91 -29.59
C GLU A 648 1.61 -5.01 -28.38
N ASP A 649 1.99 -3.74 -28.52
CA ASP A 649 1.82 -2.71 -27.49
C ASP A 649 0.39 -2.16 -27.54
N ASN A 650 -0.45 -2.49 -26.55
CA ASN A 650 -1.85 -2.05 -26.51
C ASN A 650 -2.01 -0.71 -25.75
N GLY A 651 -1.76 0.40 -26.46
CA GLY A 651 -2.28 1.77 -26.20
C GLY A 651 -1.38 2.68 -25.33
N ILE A 652 -1.11 3.96 -25.67
CA ILE A 652 -1.98 5.01 -26.25
C ILE A 652 -1.19 5.95 -27.19
N ASN A 653 -1.69 6.09 -28.42
CA ASN A 653 -1.48 7.12 -29.45
C ASN A 653 -0.07 7.43 -30.00
N SER A 654 0.04 7.13 -31.32
CA SER A 654 0.91 7.68 -32.38
C SER A 654 2.37 7.21 -32.49
N SER A 655 2.57 5.92 -32.75
CA SER A 655 3.45 5.39 -33.81
C SER A 655 3.45 3.85 -33.74
N ASN A 656 3.34 3.16 -34.87
CA ASN A 656 3.54 1.71 -34.93
C ASN A 656 5.01 1.42 -34.58
N SER A 657 5.30 1.11 -33.32
CA SER A 657 6.64 0.77 -32.86
C SER A 657 6.67 -0.70 -32.48
N PHE A 658 7.39 -1.51 -33.26
CA PHE A 658 7.62 -2.91 -32.92
C PHE A 658 8.76 -2.99 -31.91
N SER A 659 8.57 -3.80 -30.87
CA SER A 659 9.55 -3.99 -29.80
C SER A 659 9.96 -5.45 -29.73
N TYR A 660 11.25 -5.73 -29.92
CA TYR A 660 11.82 -7.08 -29.79
C TYR A 660 12.72 -7.13 -28.56
N ILE A 661 12.52 -8.15 -27.71
CA ILE A 661 13.39 -8.43 -26.55
C ILE A 661 14.13 -9.73 -26.85
N THR A 662 15.46 -9.67 -26.94
CA THR A 662 16.28 -10.89 -27.02
C THR A 662 16.98 -11.16 -25.70
N PHE A 663 17.17 -12.43 -25.36
CA PHE A 663 17.92 -12.85 -24.17
C PHE A 663 19.21 -13.54 -24.59
N CYS A 664 20.34 -13.01 -24.16
CA CYS A 664 21.63 -13.67 -24.37
C CYS A 664 22.17 -14.21 -23.04
N LYS A 665 22.58 -15.49 -23.03
CA LYS A 665 23.22 -16.15 -21.88
C LYS A 665 24.70 -16.37 -22.19
N PHE A 666 25.58 -16.07 -21.25
CA PHE A 666 27.03 -16.24 -21.43
C PHE A 666 27.69 -16.81 -20.18
N ASP A 667 28.68 -17.68 -20.39
CA ASP A 667 29.61 -18.14 -19.37
C ASP A 667 30.89 -17.27 -19.46
N ILE A 668 31.16 -16.47 -18.43
CA ILE A 668 32.38 -15.66 -18.36
C ILE A 668 33.41 -16.38 -17.48
N ASN A 669 34.50 -16.82 -18.10
CA ASN A 669 35.63 -17.42 -17.40
C ASN A 669 36.68 -16.35 -17.07
N ASN A 670 36.78 -15.99 -15.79
CA ASN A 670 37.86 -15.21 -15.17
C ASN A 670 38.19 -13.80 -15.70
N ASP A 671 37.54 -13.31 -16.76
CA ASP A 671 37.68 -11.92 -17.21
C ASP A 671 36.88 -10.98 -16.29
N ARG A 672 37.59 -10.02 -15.67
CA ARG A 672 37.03 -9.09 -14.67
C ARG A 672 36.35 -7.86 -15.26
N ASN A 673 36.56 -7.62 -16.56
CA ASN A 673 36.05 -6.47 -17.30
C ASN A 673 35.33 -6.97 -18.54
N ILE A 674 34.08 -6.56 -18.72
CA ILE A 674 33.25 -6.95 -19.87
C ILE A 674 32.89 -5.69 -20.66
N GLU A 675 33.29 -5.66 -21.93
CA GLU A 675 32.92 -4.67 -22.93
C GLU A 675 31.85 -5.26 -23.84
N ILE A 676 30.70 -4.59 -23.92
CA ILE A 676 29.60 -4.93 -24.84
C ILE A 676 29.44 -3.77 -25.83
N GLU A 677 29.55 -4.07 -27.11
CA GLU A 677 29.37 -3.12 -28.20
C GLU A 677 28.18 -3.56 -29.07
N LEU A 678 27.24 -2.64 -29.30
CA LEU A 678 26.07 -2.87 -30.15
C LEU A 678 26.23 -2.11 -31.46
N ASN A 679 26.14 -2.86 -32.56
CA ASN A 679 26.36 -2.33 -33.90
C ASN A 679 25.16 -2.60 -34.81
N TYR A 680 24.77 -1.59 -35.58
CA TYR A 680 23.81 -1.65 -36.66
C TYR A 680 24.54 -1.44 -38.00
N HIS A 681 24.37 -2.39 -38.92
CA HIS A 681 24.98 -2.38 -40.25
C HIS A 681 23.91 -2.08 -41.31
N ASN A 682 24.05 -0.97 -42.03
CA ASN A 682 23.18 -0.62 -43.14
C ASN A 682 24.02 -0.43 -44.41
N ASP A 683 23.55 -0.97 -45.54
CA ASP A 683 24.27 -0.89 -46.83
C ASP A 683 24.16 0.49 -47.53
N HIS A 684 23.56 1.48 -46.87
CA HIS A 684 23.41 2.84 -47.40
C HIS A 684 23.93 3.90 -46.41
N ASP A 685 24.95 4.61 -46.87
CA ASP A 685 25.87 5.48 -46.11
C ASP A 685 25.30 6.84 -45.67
N ASN A 686 23.98 7.04 -45.50
CA ASN A 686 23.45 8.40 -45.32
C ASN A 686 22.21 8.63 -44.44
N ASP A 687 21.84 7.72 -43.53
CA ASP A 687 20.77 8.01 -42.55
C ASP A 687 21.27 7.93 -41.09
N ASN A 688 21.32 9.10 -40.44
CA ASN A 688 21.69 9.32 -39.04
C ASN A 688 20.53 9.05 -38.04
N ASP A 689 19.44 8.41 -38.45
CA ASP A 689 18.16 8.43 -37.71
C ASP A 689 17.56 7.04 -37.39
N ASN A 690 18.40 6.03 -37.12
CA ASN A 690 17.94 4.76 -36.56
C ASN A 690 18.33 4.63 -35.08
N ASP A 691 17.37 4.90 -34.20
CA ASP A 691 17.52 4.96 -32.74
C ASP A 691 17.45 3.56 -32.06
N ILE A 692 18.41 3.23 -31.19
CA ILE A 692 18.29 2.12 -30.23
C ILE A 692 17.86 2.71 -28.88
N ASN A 693 16.67 2.33 -28.39
CA ASN A 693 16.03 3.06 -27.29
C ASN A 693 16.19 2.46 -25.89
N TYR A 694 16.54 1.17 -25.69
CA TYR A 694 16.61 0.58 -24.34
C TYR A 694 17.59 -0.61 -24.18
N LEU A 695 18.37 -0.63 -23.09
CA LEU A 695 19.10 -1.80 -22.58
C LEU A 695 18.70 -2.12 -21.12
N ILE A 696 18.42 -3.39 -20.82
CA ILE A 696 18.08 -3.86 -19.47
C ILE A 696 19.15 -4.86 -18.99
N PHE A 697 19.73 -4.60 -17.81
CA PHE A 697 20.62 -5.53 -17.10
C PHE A 697 19.85 -6.30 -16.03
N GLY A 698 20.11 -7.60 -15.90
CA GLY A 698 19.67 -8.41 -14.77
C GLY A 698 20.77 -9.37 -14.34
N GLU A 699 21.24 -9.29 -13.10
CA GLU A 699 22.12 -10.33 -12.53
C GLU A 699 21.28 -11.51 -12.06
N GLN A 700 21.60 -12.71 -12.54
CA GLN A 700 21.20 -13.96 -11.90
C GLN A 700 22.47 -14.77 -11.61
N ILE A 701 22.94 -14.72 -10.35
CA ILE A 701 24.12 -15.49 -9.91
C ILE A 701 23.63 -16.88 -9.50
N GLU A 702 23.78 -17.88 -10.38
CA GLU A 702 23.67 -19.29 -10.01
C GLU A 702 25.05 -19.85 -9.69
N LYS A 703 25.16 -20.59 -8.58
CA LYS A 703 26.37 -21.28 -8.16
C LYS A 703 26.47 -22.59 -8.95
N ILE A 704 27.59 -22.82 -9.65
CA ILE A 704 27.93 -24.17 -10.14
C ILE A 704 28.32 -24.99 -8.92
N GLU A 705 27.52 -25.99 -8.57
CA GLU A 705 28.01 -27.10 -7.76
C GLU A 705 28.49 -28.17 -8.74
N GLU A 706 29.78 -28.51 -8.65
CA GLU A 706 30.34 -29.69 -9.33
C GLU A 706 29.54 -30.92 -8.86
N ILE A 707 28.75 -31.50 -9.76
CA ILE A 707 28.21 -32.83 -9.60
C ILE A 707 29.30 -33.78 -10.07
N GLU A 708 29.97 -34.44 -9.12
CA GLU A 708 30.74 -35.65 -9.40
C GLU A 708 29.81 -36.70 -10.03
N GLU A 709 30.29 -37.27 -11.14
CA GLU A 709 29.66 -38.35 -11.89
C GLU A 709 29.21 -39.50 -10.97
N ILE A 710 27.92 -39.82 -11.01
CA ILE A 710 27.43 -41.17 -10.75
C ILE A 710 26.66 -41.60 -11.99
N GLU A 711 27.39 -42.21 -12.92
CA GLU A 711 26.83 -43.10 -13.94
C GLU A 711 26.13 -44.26 -13.23
N LYS A 712 24.79 -44.25 -13.23
CA LYS A 712 23.96 -45.45 -13.03
C LYS A 712 22.53 -45.20 -13.48
N ILE A 713 22.31 -45.13 -14.80
CA ILE A 713 21.00 -45.33 -15.41
C ILE A 713 21.19 -46.17 -16.68
N GLU A 714 21.26 -47.48 -16.50
CA GLU A 714 21.01 -48.48 -17.56
C GLU A 714 19.79 -49.37 -17.24
N GLU A 715 18.98 -49.04 -16.22
CA GLU A 715 17.88 -49.92 -15.76
C GLU A 715 16.49 -49.23 -15.70
N ILE A 716 16.17 -48.36 -16.66
CA ILE A 716 14.80 -47.83 -16.80
C ILE A 716 14.32 -47.92 -18.26
N GLU A 717 14.46 -49.10 -18.88
CA GLU A 717 13.65 -49.49 -20.04
C GLU A 717 12.73 -50.70 -19.76
N GLU A 718 12.84 -51.37 -18.60
CA GLU A 718 12.05 -52.58 -18.33
C GLU A 718 10.72 -52.35 -17.56
N ILE A 719 10.39 -51.11 -17.16
CA ILE A 719 9.12 -50.79 -16.48
C ILE A 719 8.14 -50.07 -17.43
N LYS A 720 8.00 -50.61 -18.65
CA LYS A 720 6.92 -50.26 -19.59
C LYS A 720 6.08 -51.46 -20.05
N GLU A 721 6.40 -52.68 -19.59
CA GLU A 721 5.62 -53.89 -19.91
C GLU A 721 4.76 -54.44 -18.74
N ILE A 722 4.63 -53.71 -17.63
CA ILE A 722 3.70 -54.07 -16.53
C ILE A 722 2.92 -52.82 -16.07
N ILE A 723 2.18 -52.20 -16.99
CA ILE A 723 0.94 -51.41 -16.80
C ILE A 723 0.08 -51.71 -18.02
#